data_AF-A0ABC8SSW9-F1
#
_entry.id   AF-A0ABC8SSW9-F1
#
_cell.length_a   1.000
_cell.length_b   1.000
_cell.length_c   1.000
_cell.angle_alpha   90.00
_cell.angle_beta   90.00
_cell.angle_gamma   90.00
#
_symmetry.space_group_name_H-M   'P 1'
#
loop_
_entity.id
_entity.type
_entity.pdbx_description
1 polymer ?
#
loop_
_entity_poly.entity_id
_entity_poly.type
_entity_poly.pdbx_seq_one_letter_code
_entity_poly.pdbx_strand_id
1 'polypeptide(L)'
;MRSSSSSSSKHGAENNRAISGHMITLHKRLYHALNIGFRCCDDKGRKWHCTDIEMQRLVVRSIDAFLDCISSETSQHPLVKDSVVDIVGALEGILQFKNESIMRLASCVAVKMVSVLPCSILQPHILDLVHPLSSLLSSRQLQVPVSCATALSSILSNLTFKSERDVWEILKETNSVVNLVHNIKVFSGADKPIEYFQQMASLLSKILWRWPPSRFCVWADATLLEVLEALSLKPEYSVKVAVLQLYSSLALCGNGAKKLLENGETLLHMMMDSMDSSRPHFLRMEGFKLAQLLAMSEQGSFKMVILCCEPLVKAIICGMSNLSLHSGKLAKDQMILVMEACRLTRIARWAGEHHSYFWKLGVGRVLIDLLLNNFHKIHQSQLNWSLKEQIVMAQEGLNANFLLVLRPYVWDILGWLAANCAQDFDPKMHGDELHINILIICACLAFVESIRSARQIFQNGISNVYGKESASRTVLMMIYSPCKYIGSQARLVLSEVLKPNGKEYIKYFLDTLNATSSGNKLGMPDTCQAVINLISLTCCLGLPQYRKRVTQAQGIETLLAFIRWWLSNPVHIKRLSMAPHWQNPFSERTCCWICGEDWEGEDMLLLFSLWGLAELIHHSGSSKTQEDLFGSQTDYSEAQFVSELQEICSNADTPGPRWYAANILSYFGLYGFPSKLGKRIGKALSENGYTDLELILTSQESVSVHGVILMVRCPSLLPPLKKKPSGASFVSQDTETCKNFITEVHLSAHVDKTGLLKVLEFVYLGYLQAGEDLMKKLKIFARHCNLQSLLQMLCRRRPKWGTPIPSFDLSAALGPAGHRFSYGFFLHSLYRAF
;
A
#
# COMPACT_ATOMS: atom_id res chain seq x y z
N MET A 1 10.46 87.13 2.66
CA MET A 1 10.03 87.01 4.08
C MET A 1 8.51 87.02 4.12
N ARG A 2 7.90 86.17 4.99
CA ARG A 2 6.47 85.90 5.26
C ARG A 2 5.83 84.64 4.62
N SER A 3 5.95 83.54 5.38
CA SER A 3 4.87 82.71 6.00
C SER A 3 3.56 82.38 5.29
N SER A 4 3.26 81.08 5.18
CA SER A 4 2.04 80.36 5.70
C SER A 4 2.10 78.88 5.24
N SER A 5 2.34 77.87 6.08
CA SER A 5 1.52 77.16 7.09
C SER A 5 0.34 76.32 6.56
N SER A 6 0.61 75.00 6.47
CA SER A 6 -0.22 73.82 6.82
C SER A 6 -1.60 73.56 6.18
N SER A 7 -1.75 72.36 5.58
CA SER A 7 -2.63 71.31 6.13
C SER A 7 -2.26 69.92 5.60
N SER A 8 -1.96 69.00 6.51
CA SER A 8 -1.78 67.56 6.26
C SER A 8 -3.12 66.84 6.45
N SER A 9 -3.67 66.22 5.40
CA SER A 9 -4.83 65.32 5.53
C SER A 9 -5.00 64.34 4.35
N LYS A 10 -3.90 63.80 3.79
CA LYS A 10 -3.96 62.93 2.60
C LYS A 10 -3.44 61.49 2.79
N HIS A 11 -3.51 60.92 3.99
CA HIS A 11 -3.15 59.49 4.20
C HIS A 11 -4.28 58.61 4.76
N GLY A 12 -5.53 59.12 4.85
CA GLY A 12 -6.66 58.35 5.40
C GLY A 12 -7.68 57.82 4.39
N ALA A 13 -7.52 58.07 3.08
CA ALA A 13 -8.62 57.93 2.11
C ALA A 13 -8.54 56.68 1.20
N GLU A 14 -7.44 55.93 1.19
CA GLU A 14 -7.28 54.81 0.23
C GLU A 14 -7.75 53.44 0.76
N ASN A 15 -7.84 53.22 2.08
CA ASN A 15 -8.28 51.94 2.66
C ASN A 15 -9.81 51.72 2.69
N ASN A 16 -10.63 52.74 2.42
CA ASN A 16 -12.09 52.67 2.57
C ASN A 16 -12.87 52.38 1.27
N ARG A 17 -12.19 52.14 0.14
CA ARG A 17 -12.87 51.92 -1.16
C ARG A 17 -13.60 50.57 -1.29
N ALA A 18 -13.48 49.66 -0.32
CA ALA A 18 -14.05 48.30 -0.38
C ALA A 18 -15.28 48.05 0.51
N ILE A 19 -15.74 49.03 1.32
CA ILE A 19 -16.78 48.82 2.33
C ILE A 19 -18.07 49.57 1.95
N SER A 20 -19.22 48.89 1.94
CA SER A 20 -20.51 49.54 1.73
C SER A 20 -21.00 50.24 3.01
N GLY A 21 -21.71 51.38 2.87
CA GLY A 21 -22.34 52.06 4.01
C GLY A 21 -23.34 51.17 4.77
N HIS A 22 -23.90 50.18 4.09
CA HIS A 22 -24.75 49.15 4.67
C HIS A 22 -23.99 48.25 5.66
N MET A 23 -22.79 47.79 5.31
CA MET A 23 -21.94 46.96 6.16
C MET A 23 -21.55 47.69 7.46
N ILE A 24 -21.24 48.99 7.39
CA ILE A 24 -20.91 49.81 8.57
C ILE A 24 -22.10 49.92 9.53
N THR A 25 -23.31 50.05 8.98
CA THR A 25 -24.54 50.14 9.77
C THR A 25 -24.85 48.82 10.49
N LEU A 26 -24.69 47.69 9.80
CA LEU A 26 -24.86 46.37 10.40
C LEU A 26 -23.79 46.04 11.43
N HIS A 27 -22.53 46.44 11.19
CA HIS A 27 -21.47 46.33 12.18
C HIS A 27 -21.79 47.12 13.47
N LYS A 28 -22.29 48.36 13.37
CA LYS A 28 -22.71 49.15 14.55
C LYS A 28 -23.85 48.47 15.33
N ARG A 29 -24.83 47.88 14.63
CA ARG A 29 -25.93 47.13 15.25
C ARG A 29 -25.41 45.88 15.97
N LEU A 30 -24.53 45.12 15.31
CA LEU A 30 -23.87 43.96 15.88
C LEU A 30 -23.08 44.34 17.14
N TYR A 31 -22.23 45.37 17.05
CA TYR A 31 -21.43 45.85 18.17
C TYR A 31 -22.30 46.26 19.37
N HIS A 32 -23.39 46.98 19.13
CA HIS A 32 -24.32 47.34 20.19
C HIS A 32 -24.97 46.10 20.81
N ALA A 33 -25.43 45.15 19.99
CA ALA A 33 -26.07 43.92 20.46
C ALA A 33 -25.11 43.05 21.30
N LEU A 34 -23.85 42.89 20.86
CA LEU A 34 -22.82 42.12 21.57
C LEU A 34 -22.47 42.75 22.93
N ASN A 35 -22.33 44.07 23.00
CA ASN A 35 -22.00 44.77 24.25
C ASN A 35 -23.05 44.59 25.36
N ILE A 36 -24.29 44.28 25.01
CA ILE A 36 -25.33 44.05 26.02
C ILE A 36 -25.14 42.68 26.70
N GLY A 37 -24.53 41.70 26.03
CA GLY A 37 -24.36 40.35 26.56
C GLY A 37 -22.99 40.06 27.20
N PHE A 38 -21.95 40.82 26.85
CA PHE A 38 -20.61 40.67 27.42
C PHE A 38 -20.46 41.38 28.76
N ARG A 39 -19.90 40.68 29.76
CA ARG A 39 -19.51 41.26 31.05
C ARG A 39 -17.99 41.08 31.26
N CYS A 40 -17.35 42.06 31.90
CA CYS A 40 -15.96 41.92 32.35
C CYS A 40 -15.95 41.11 33.65
N CYS A 41 -15.20 40.02 33.68
CA CYS A 41 -14.91 39.27 34.90
C CYS A 41 -13.41 39.38 35.18
N ASP A 42 -13.05 39.54 36.45
CA ASP A 42 -11.68 39.86 36.87
C ASP A 42 -10.63 38.89 36.31
N ASP A 43 -9.50 39.46 35.90
CA ASP A 43 -8.25 38.88 35.37
C ASP A 43 -8.30 37.90 34.17
N LYS A 44 -9.47 37.60 33.58
CA LYS A 44 -9.57 36.65 32.44
C LYS A 44 -10.27 37.16 31.18
N GLY A 45 -10.52 38.47 31.07
CA GLY A 45 -11.09 39.09 29.87
C GLY A 45 -12.63 39.09 29.79
N ARG A 46 -13.18 39.55 28.66
CA ARG A 46 -14.63 39.70 28.42
C ARG A 46 -15.25 38.33 28.08
N LYS A 47 -16.29 37.91 28.80
CA LYS A 47 -17.03 36.66 28.52
C LYS A 47 -18.54 36.89 28.43
N TRP A 48 -19.22 36.10 27.61
CA TRP A 48 -20.66 36.15 27.44
C TRP A 48 -21.39 35.59 28.67
N HIS A 49 -22.36 36.32 29.21
CA HIS A 49 -23.10 35.91 30.42
C HIS A 49 -24.62 36.12 30.34
N CYS A 50 -25.14 36.69 29.26
CA CYS A 50 -26.58 36.96 29.15
C CYS A 50 -27.37 35.67 28.87
N THR A 51 -28.32 35.36 29.75
CA THR A 51 -29.24 34.21 29.66
C THR A 51 -30.63 34.58 29.12
N ASP A 52 -30.91 35.88 28.90
CA ASP A 52 -32.20 36.34 28.39
C ASP A 52 -32.42 35.90 26.94
N ILE A 53 -33.57 35.28 26.69
CA ILE A 53 -33.89 34.63 25.41
C ILE A 53 -34.03 35.64 24.27
N GLU A 54 -34.69 36.77 24.50
CA GLU A 54 -34.92 37.76 23.46
C GLU A 54 -33.62 38.50 23.12
N MET A 55 -32.79 38.74 24.13
CA MET A 55 -31.47 39.35 23.94
C MET A 55 -30.52 38.42 23.19
N GLN A 56 -30.47 37.14 23.55
CA GLN A 56 -29.71 36.14 22.79
C GLN A 56 -30.20 36.03 21.34
N ARG A 57 -31.52 36.05 21.12
CA ARG A 57 -32.12 36.03 19.78
C ARG A 57 -31.75 37.27 18.96
N LEU A 58 -31.78 38.45 19.58
CA LEU A 58 -31.36 39.71 18.95
C LEU A 58 -29.89 39.65 18.52
N VAL A 59 -29.00 39.15 19.38
CA VAL A 59 -27.58 39.00 19.07
C VAL A 59 -27.37 38.02 17.92
N VAL A 60 -27.97 36.82 17.96
CA VAL A 60 -27.83 35.82 16.89
C VAL A 60 -28.33 36.36 15.54
N ARG A 61 -29.47 37.07 15.51
CA ARG A 61 -29.98 37.72 14.28
C ARG A 61 -29.06 38.85 13.79
N SER A 62 -28.45 39.59 14.71
CA SER A 62 -27.52 40.66 14.35
C SER A 62 -26.22 40.10 13.77
N ILE A 63 -25.74 38.96 14.28
CA ILE A 63 -24.62 38.22 13.70
C ILE A 63 -25.00 37.71 12.31
N ASP A 64 -26.16 37.06 12.16
CA ASP A 64 -26.63 36.49 10.90
C ASP A 64 -26.68 37.53 9.76
N ALA A 65 -27.28 38.70 10.05
CA ALA A 65 -27.38 39.80 9.10
C ALA A 65 -26.02 40.45 8.77
N PHE A 66 -25.09 40.49 9.73
CA PHE A 66 -23.75 40.99 9.47
C PHE A 66 -22.97 40.04 8.55
N LEU A 67 -23.08 38.73 8.76
CA LEU A 67 -22.44 37.71 7.92
C LEU A 67 -22.95 37.73 6.47
N ASP A 68 -24.23 38.08 6.23
CA ASP A 68 -24.78 38.22 4.86
C ASP A 68 -24.10 39.30 4.03
N CYS A 69 -23.47 40.28 4.68
CA CYS A 69 -22.81 41.38 3.99
C CYS A 69 -21.34 41.11 3.68
N ILE A 70 -20.79 39.98 4.12
CA ILE A 70 -19.38 39.64 3.92
C ILE A 70 -19.24 38.91 2.58
N SER A 71 -18.49 39.54 1.68
CA SER A 71 -18.03 38.97 0.42
C SER A 71 -16.59 38.44 0.55
N SER A 72 -16.12 37.70 -0.45
CA SER A 72 -14.71 37.26 -0.50
C SER A 72 -13.71 38.42 -0.38
N GLU A 73 -14.04 39.58 -0.97
CA GLU A 73 -13.21 40.79 -0.97
C GLU A 73 -13.19 41.51 0.39
N THR A 74 -14.30 41.48 1.12
CA THR A 74 -14.46 42.17 2.42
C THR A 74 -14.12 41.27 3.61
N SER A 75 -13.98 39.97 3.40
CA SER A 75 -13.69 38.98 4.44
C SER A 75 -12.39 39.21 5.22
N GLN A 76 -11.38 39.81 4.57
CA GLN A 76 -10.08 40.14 5.17
C GLN A 76 -10.03 41.55 5.76
N HIS A 77 -11.14 42.30 5.68
CA HIS A 77 -11.18 43.67 6.15
C HIS A 77 -11.00 43.73 7.69
N PRO A 78 -10.22 44.69 8.24
CA PRO A 78 -10.00 44.83 9.68
C PRO A 78 -11.29 44.81 10.52
N LEU A 79 -12.34 45.52 10.08
CA LEU A 79 -13.66 45.52 10.75
C LEU A 79 -14.25 44.11 10.94
N VAL A 80 -14.09 43.22 9.95
CA VAL A 80 -14.56 41.83 10.06
C VAL A 80 -13.69 41.08 11.05
N LYS A 81 -12.36 41.17 10.87
CA LYS A 81 -11.37 40.49 11.72
C LYS A 81 -11.53 40.83 13.20
N ASP A 82 -11.71 42.12 13.52
CA ASP A 82 -11.86 42.61 14.88
C ASP A 82 -13.19 42.16 15.50
N SER A 83 -14.24 41.96 14.69
CA SER A 83 -15.54 41.48 15.15
C SER A 83 -15.57 39.98 15.46
N VAL A 84 -14.69 39.17 14.86
CA VAL A 84 -14.76 37.70 14.96
C VAL A 84 -14.62 37.22 16.40
N VAL A 85 -13.73 37.83 17.20
CA VAL A 85 -13.51 37.42 18.59
C VAL A 85 -14.79 37.53 19.42
N ASP A 86 -15.47 38.67 19.31
CA ASP A 86 -16.72 38.93 20.04
C ASP A 86 -17.88 38.08 19.50
N ILE A 87 -17.94 37.85 18.18
CA ILE A 87 -18.94 36.96 17.57
C ILE A 87 -18.76 35.53 18.09
N VAL A 88 -17.53 35.01 18.09
CA VAL A 88 -17.23 33.65 18.55
C VAL A 88 -17.51 33.51 20.03
N GLY A 89 -17.07 34.46 20.87
CA GLY A 89 -17.33 34.41 22.31
C GLY A 89 -18.82 34.48 22.65
N ALA A 90 -19.61 35.24 21.88
CA ALA A 90 -21.07 35.26 22.04
C ALA A 90 -21.71 33.94 21.60
N LEU A 91 -21.33 33.39 20.45
CA LEU A 91 -21.85 32.10 19.97
C LEU A 91 -21.49 30.95 20.91
N GLU A 92 -20.25 30.92 21.42
CA GLU A 92 -19.81 29.95 22.42
C GLU A 92 -20.75 29.97 23.64
N GLY A 93 -20.92 31.14 24.28
CA GLY A 93 -21.75 31.28 25.46
C GLY A 93 -23.22 30.94 25.21
N ILE A 94 -23.80 31.42 24.11
CA ILE A 94 -25.20 31.16 23.75
C ILE A 94 -25.45 29.67 23.52
N LEU A 95 -24.54 28.98 22.81
CA LEU A 95 -24.65 27.54 22.56
C LEU A 95 -24.45 26.72 23.85
N GLN A 96 -23.58 27.16 24.76
CA GLN A 96 -23.37 26.49 26.05
C GLN A 96 -24.57 26.54 27.00
N PHE A 97 -25.42 27.58 26.90
CA PHE A 97 -26.66 27.67 27.70
C PHE A 97 -27.74 26.65 27.28
N LYS A 98 -27.58 25.98 26.13
CA LYS A 98 -28.47 24.92 25.62
C LYS A 98 -29.96 25.28 25.60
N ASN A 99 -30.28 26.55 25.37
CA ASN A 99 -31.68 27.00 25.32
C ASN A 99 -32.36 26.53 24.02
N GLU A 100 -33.36 25.66 24.16
CA GLU A 100 -34.09 25.03 23.06
C GLU A 100 -34.66 26.01 22.02
N SER A 101 -35.08 27.19 22.44
CA SER A 101 -35.70 28.18 21.54
C SER A 101 -34.70 28.92 20.64
N ILE A 102 -33.41 28.88 20.98
CA ILE A 102 -32.35 29.65 20.33
C ILE A 102 -31.31 28.74 19.68
N MET A 103 -31.07 27.55 20.22
CA MET A 103 -30.04 26.61 19.73
C MET A 103 -30.09 26.44 18.21
N ARG A 104 -31.28 26.26 17.63
CA ARG A 104 -31.43 26.14 16.17
C ARG A 104 -30.87 27.35 15.41
N LEU A 105 -31.25 28.56 15.83
CA LEU A 105 -30.78 29.80 15.18
C LEU A 105 -29.27 29.96 15.37
N ALA A 106 -28.77 29.75 16.58
CA ALA A 106 -27.36 29.90 16.89
C ALA A 106 -26.49 28.87 16.13
N SER A 107 -26.93 27.61 16.01
CA SER A 107 -26.21 26.58 15.26
C SER A 107 -26.21 26.86 13.75
N CYS A 108 -27.31 27.36 13.19
CA CYS A 108 -27.37 27.80 11.78
C CYS A 108 -26.38 28.95 11.52
N VAL A 109 -26.32 29.93 12.42
CA VAL A 109 -25.37 31.05 12.32
C VAL A 109 -23.92 30.55 12.43
N ALA A 110 -23.65 29.56 13.27
CA ALA A 110 -22.31 28.94 13.33
C ALA A 110 -21.91 28.28 11.99
N VAL A 111 -22.82 27.57 11.32
CA VAL A 111 -22.58 27.02 9.97
C VAL A 111 -22.23 28.15 8.99
N LYS A 112 -23.04 29.21 8.97
CA LYS A 112 -22.84 30.36 8.08
C LYS A 112 -21.49 31.03 8.32
N MET A 113 -21.15 31.27 9.59
CA MET A 113 -19.89 31.88 9.99
C MET A 113 -18.68 31.08 9.50
N VAL A 114 -18.69 29.75 9.68
CA VAL A 114 -17.60 28.87 9.21
C VAL A 114 -17.53 28.82 7.68
N SER A 115 -18.66 28.99 6.98
CA SER A 115 -18.68 28.97 5.51
C SER A 115 -18.21 30.28 4.86
N VAL A 116 -18.45 31.42 5.51
CA VAL A 116 -18.18 32.75 4.95
C VAL A 116 -16.80 33.26 5.35
N LEU A 117 -16.34 32.96 6.57
CA LEU A 117 -15.08 33.52 7.08
C LEU A 117 -13.86 32.69 6.64
N PRO A 118 -12.75 33.34 6.22
CA PRO A 118 -11.50 32.69 5.93
C PRO A 118 -10.96 31.91 7.13
N CYS A 119 -10.41 30.73 6.86
CA CYS A 119 -9.86 29.85 7.89
C CYS A 119 -8.74 30.52 8.70
N SER A 120 -7.97 31.42 8.09
CA SER A 120 -6.91 32.19 8.77
C SER A 120 -7.44 33.07 9.91
N ILE A 121 -8.68 33.56 9.80
CA ILE A 121 -9.32 34.43 10.80
C ILE A 121 -9.97 33.59 11.89
N LEU A 122 -10.58 32.45 11.52
CA LEU A 122 -11.23 31.54 12.47
C LEU A 122 -10.23 30.72 13.29
N GLN A 123 -9.04 30.42 12.76
CA GLN A 123 -8.09 29.48 13.35
C GLN A 123 -7.76 29.73 14.85
N PRO A 124 -7.57 30.97 15.32
CA PRO A 124 -7.29 31.24 16.73
C PRO A 124 -8.47 30.93 17.67
N HIS A 125 -9.69 30.85 17.14
CA HIS A 125 -10.95 30.74 17.89
C HIS A 125 -11.67 29.41 17.67
N ILE A 126 -11.02 28.45 17.00
CA ILE A 126 -11.65 27.16 16.67
C ILE A 126 -12.05 26.38 17.92
N LEU A 127 -11.22 26.39 18.97
CA LEU A 127 -11.49 25.60 20.19
C LEU A 127 -12.78 26.07 20.89
N ASP A 128 -12.99 27.38 20.95
CA ASP A 128 -14.17 28.03 21.54
C ASP A 128 -15.47 27.63 20.82
N LEU A 129 -15.40 27.27 19.53
CA LEU A 129 -16.54 26.79 18.75
C LEU A 129 -16.70 25.28 18.79
N VAL A 130 -15.59 24.52 18.76
CA VAL A 130 -15.64 23.06 18.68
C VAL A 130 -16.32 22.47 19.92
N HIS A 131 -16.01 22.97 21.11
CA HIS A 131 -16.59 22.46 22.35
C HIS A 131 -18.13 22.55 22.40
N PRO A 132 -18.75 23.74 22.26
CA PRO A 132 -20.21 23.84 22.28
C PRO A 132 -20.86 23.06 21.14
N LEU A 133 -20.35 23.14 19.92
CA LEU A 133 -20.93 22.42 18.77
C LEU A 133 -20.88 20.91 18.96
N SER A 134 -19.79 20.39 19.50
CA SER A 134 -19.63 18.96 19.75
C SER A 134 -20.58 18.47 20.84
N SER A 135 -20.73 19.24 21.92
CA SER A 135 -21.66 18.91 23.01
C SER A 135 -23.12 18.81 22.54
N LEU A 136 -23.49 19.58 21.51
CA LEU A 136 -24.85 19.68 20.97
C LEU A 136 -25.20 18.58 19.96
N LEU A 137 -24.26 17.70 19.60
CA LEU A 137 -24.53 16.51 18.77
C LEU A 137 -25.53 15.54 19.42
N SER A 138 -25.67 15.60 20.75
CA SER A 138 -26.62 14.79 21.54
C SER A 138 -28.03 15.42 21.65
N SER A 139 -28.26 16.59 21.04
CA SER A 139 -29.55 17.29 21.14
C SER A 139 -30.71 16.52 20.50
N ARG A 140 -31.89 16.58 21.15
CA ARG A 140 -33.13 15.95 20.64
C ARG A 140 -33.75 16.70 19.47
N GLN A 141 -33.42 17.98 19.28
CA GLN A 141 -33.95 18.80 18.19
C GLN A 141 -33.20 18.50 16.89
N LEU A 142 -33.79 17.71 15.97
CA LEU A 142 -33.13 17.18 14.75
C LEU A 142 -32.25 18.18 13.98
N GLN A 143 -32.67 19.44 13.85
CA GLN A 143 -31.95 20.47 13.10
C GLN A 143 -30.67 20.98 13.80
N VAL A 144 -30.59 20.86 15.12
CA VAL A 144 -29.43 21.31 15.91
C VAL A 144 -28.23 20.41 15.65
N PRO A 145 -28.29 19.07 15.83
CA PRO A 145 -27.19 18.18 15.47
C PRO A 145 -26.78 18.31 14.00
N VAL A 146 -27.72 18.46 13.07
CA VAL A 146 -27.42 18.64 11.64
C VAL A 146 -26.55 19.86 11.43
N SER A 147 -26.96 21.01 11.96
CA SER A 147 -26.20 22.26 11.87
C SER A 147 -24.84 22.15 12.56
N CYS A 148 -24.79 21.57 13.76
CA CYS A 148 -23.53 21.34 14.49
C CYS A 148 -22.58 20.42 13.72
N ALA A 149 -23.10 19.33 13.13
CA ALA A 149 -22.32 18.38 12.35
C ALA A 149 -21.76 19.00 11.07
N THR A 150 -22.56 19.84 10.38
CA THR A 150 -22.12 20.60 9.21
C THR A 150 -21.01 21.59 9.58
N ALA A 151 -21.21 22.40 10.63
CA ALA A 151 -20.22 23.38 11.08
C ALA A 151 -18.91 22.70 11.50
N LEU A 152 -18.99 21.66 12.34
CA LEU A 152 -17.82 20.87 12.75
C LEU A 152 -17.13 20.23 11.54
N SER A 153 -17.87 19.65 10.61
CA SER A 153 -17.30 19.05 9.40
C SER A 153 -16.47 20.07 8.60
N SER A 154 -16.93 21.31 8.49
CA SER A 154 -16.21 22.38 7.80
C SER A 154 -14.99 22.86 8.58
N ILE A 155 -15.08 22.96 9.92
CA ILE A 155 -13.94 23.26 10.80
C ILE A 155 -12.86 22.18 10.65
N LEU A 156 -13.24 20.91 10.74
CA LEU A 156 -12.31 19.77 10.70
C LEU A 156 -11.59 19.64 9.35
N SER A 157 -12.24 20.03 8.26
CA SER A 157 -11.62 20.05 6.94
C SER A 157 -10.49 21.07 6.80
N ASN A 158 -10.50 22.13 7.62
CA ASN A 158 -9.54 23.24 7.52
C ASN A 158 -8.60 23.33 8.74
N LEU A 159 -8.66 22.35 9.65
CA LEU A 159 -7.90 22.37 10.89
C LEU A 159 -6.39 22.21 10.64
N THR A 160 -5.58 23.04 11.30
CA THR A 160 -4.12 22.96 11.24
C THR A 160 -3.56 21.87 12.16
N PHE A 161 -2.33 21.42 11.91
CA PHE A 161 -1.66 20.40 12.73
C PHE A 161 -1.49 20.82 14.20
N LYS A 162 -1.33 22.13 14.47
CA LYS A 162 -1.12 22.65 15.83
C LYS A 162 -2.34 22.44 16.74
N SER A 163 -3.54 22.65 16.21
CA SER A 163 -4.81 22.54 16.96
C SER A 163 -5.40 21.12 16.95
N GLU A 164 -4.78 20.17 16.25
CA GLU A 164 -5.33 18.82 16.05
C GLU A 164 -5.41 18.00 17.35
N ARG A 165 -4.47 18.22 18.27
CA ARG A 165 -4.45 17.58 19.60
C ARG A 165 -5.56 18.12 20.49
N ASP A 166 -5.67 19.44 20.61
CA ASP A 166 -6.63 20.08 21.51
C ASP A 166 -8.07 19.83 21.06
N VAL A 167 -8.34 19.87 19.75
CA VAL A 167 -9.64 19.48 19.20
C VAL A 167 -9.98 18.02 19.52
N TRP A 168 -9.00 17.11 19.47
CA TRP A 168 -9.25 15.72 19.82
C TRP A 168 -9.62 15.52 21.29
N GLU A 169 -8.99 16.25 22.21
CA GLU A 169 -9.36 16.22 23.63
C GLU A 169 -10.81 16.66 23.83
N ILE A 170 -11.23 17.76 23.20
CA ILE A 170 -12.62 18.24 23.25
C ILE A 170 -13.61 17.19 22.71
N LEU A 171 -13.29 16.52 21.59
CA LEU A 171 -14.15 15.50 21.01
C LEU A 171 -14.30 14.26 21.92
N LYS A 172 -13.26 13.93 22.70
CA LYS A 172 -13.34 12.88 23.73
C LYS A 172 -14.20 13.32 24.90
N GLU A 173 -13.96 14.51 25.46
CA GLU A 173 -14.72 15.06 26.59
C GLU A 173 -16.22 15.12 26.30
N THR A 174 -16.58 15.50 25.09
CA THR A 174 -17.97 15.64 24.65
C THR A 174 -18.58 14.34 24.09
N ASN A 175 -17.84 13.21 24.13
CA ASN A 175 -18.26 11.91 23.61
C ASN A 175 -18.79 11.95 22.15
N SER A 176 -18.20 12.77 21.29
CA SER A 176 -18.74 13.06 19.94
C SER A 176 -18.93 11.79 19.11
N VAL A 177 -17.94 10.89 19.13
CA VAL A 177 -17.98 9.65 18.34
C VAL A 177 -19.14 8.76 18.78
N VAL A 178 -19.34 8.59 20.09
CA VAL A 178 -20.44 7.79 20.66
C VAL A 178 -21.78 8.40 20.27
N ASN A 179 -21.92 9.73 20.39
CA ASN A 179 -23.14 10.45 20.01
C ASN A 179 -23.45 10.31 18.51
N LEU A 180 -22.44 10.39 17.64
CA LEU A 180 -22.59 10.21 16.20
C LEU A 180 -23.02 8.78 15.83
N VAL A 181 -22.37 7.77 16.43
CA VAL A 181 -22.74 6.37 16.25
C VAL A 181 -24.17 6.12 16.70
N HIS A 182 -24.58 6.66 17.86
CA HIS A 182 -25.95 6.57 18.33
C HIS A 182 -26.95 7.22 17.35
N ASN A 183 -26.66 8.44 16.89
CA ASN A 183 -27.52 9.16 15.94
C ASN A 183 -27.71 8.39 14.62
N ILE A 184 -26.66 7.73 14.12
CA ILE A 184 -26.72 6.89 12.91
C ILE A 184 -27.58 5.65 13.17
N LYS A 185 -27.42 4.97 14.32
CA LYS A 185 -28.24 3.80 14.66
C LYS A 185 -29.73 4.14 14.73
N VAL A 186 -30.09 5.24 15.38
CA VAL A 186 -31.49 5.69 15.54
C VAL A 186 -32.12 6.08 14.20
N PHE A 187 -31.33 6.49 13.20
CA PHE A 187 -31.86 6.79 11.86
C PHE A 187 -32.54 5.59 11.20
N SER A 188 -32.06 4.36 11.45
CA SER A 188 -32.61 3.14 10.83
C SER A 188 -34.07 2.83 11.22
N GLY A 189 -34.57 3.40 12.33
CA GLY A 189 -35.90 3.12 12.87
C GLY A 189 -36.84 4.34 12.96
N ALA A 190 -36.52 5.47 12.32
CA ALA A 190 -37.29 6.71 12.45
C ALA A 190 -37.50 7.42 11.11
N ASP A 191 -38.64 8.13 10.95
CA ASP A 191 -38.95 9.02 9.81
C ASP A 191 -38.10 10.31 9.85
N LYS A 192 -36.78 10.15 9.79
CA LYS A 192 -35.82 11.25 9.75
C LYS A 192 -35.42 11.58 8.30
N PRO A 193 -35.15 12.85 7.97
CA PRO A 193 -34.69 13.22 6.64
C PRO A 193 -33.32 12.61 6.33
N ILE A 194 -33.07 12.29 5.06
CA ILE A 194 -31.79 11.71 4.59
C ILE A 194 -30.60 12.61 4.97
N GLU A 195 -30.78 13.93 4.91
CA GLU A 195 -29.78 14.91 5.31
C GLU A 195 -29.24 14.67 6.73
N TYR A 196 -30.10 14.24 7.66
CA TYR A 196 -29.70 13.93 9.03
C TYR A 196 -28.62 12.84 9.04
N PHE A 197 -28.86 11.73 8.36
CA PHE A 197 -27.86 10.67 8.24
C PHE A 197 -26.58 11.16 7.57
N GLN A 198 -26.70 11.91 6.47
CA GLN A 198 -25.55 12.37 5.70
C GLN A 198 -24.61 13.25 6.51
N GLN A 199 -25.13 14.21 7.28
CA GLN A 199 -24.28 15.08 8.08
C GLN A 199 -23.61 14.32 9.23
N MET A 200 -24.32 13.39 9.88
CA MET A 200 -23.72 12.55 10.93
C MET A 200 -22.63 11.64 10.37
N ALA A 201 -22.90 10.96 9.25
CA ALA A 201 -21.96 10.06 8.58
C ALA A 201 -20.74 10.80 8.03
N SER A 202 -20.94 11.99 7.46
CA SER A 202 -19.86 12.86 6.97
C SER A 202 -18.94 13.31 8.10
N LEU A 203 -19.49 13.81 9.20
CA LEU A 203 -18.69 14.21 10.36
C LEU A 203 -17.94 13.02 10.96
N LEU A 204 -18.63 11.90 11.15
CA LEU A 204 -18.01 10.69 11.69
C LEU A 204 -16.86 10.21 10.78
N SER A 205 -17.07 10.17 9.46
CA SER A 205 -16.02 9.83 8.49
C SER A 205 -14.81 10.73 8.64
N LYS A 206 -14.99 12.06 8.75
CA LYS A 206 -13.88 13.01 8.95
C LYS A 206 -13.13 12.80 10.27
N ILE A 207 -13.83 12.49 11.36
CA ILE A 207 -13.21 12.19 12.65
C ILE A 207 -12.38 10.90 12.55
N LEU A 208 -12.98 9.82 12.02
CA LEU A 208 -12.32 8.54 11.81
C LEU A 208 -11.10 8.65 10.89
N TRP A 209 -11.21 9.48 9.87
CA TRP A 209 -10.13 9.78 8.95
C TRP A 209 -8.91 10.34 9.67
N ARG A 210 -9.14 11.35 10.50
CA ARG A 210 -8.08 12.18 11.05
C ARG A 210 -7.42 11.57 12.29
N TRP A 211 -8.21 10.96 13.18
CA TRP A 211 -7.73 10.43 14.46
C TRP A 211 -7.87 8.90 14.55
N PRO A 212 -6.76 8.15 14.37
CA PRO A 212 -6.78 6.69 14.48
C PRO A 212 -7.42 6.10 15.76
N PRO A 213 -7.26 6.69 16.96
CA PRO A 213 -7.87 6.15 18.18
C PRO A 213 -9.40 6.09 18.15
N SER A 214 -10.07 6.93 17.36
CA SER A 214 -11.53 6.95 17.23
C SER A 214 -12.10 5.70 16.55
N ARG A 215 -11.28 4.96 15.78
CA ARG A 215 -11.76 3.89 14.90
C ARG A 215 -12.23 2.64 15.65
N PHE A 216 -11.55 2.27 16.74
CA PHE A 216 -11.82 1.03 17.47
C PHE A 216 -13.28 0.91 17.92
N CYS A 217 -13.81 1.94 18.56
CA CYS A 217 -15.18 1.94 19.06
C CYS A 217 -16.26 1.90 17.97
N VAL A 218 -15.89 2.16 16.71
CA VAL A 218 -16.83 2.20 15.59
C VAL A 218 -16.83 0.89 14.81
N TRP A 219 -15.66 0.35 14.40
CA TRP A 219 -15.63 -0.92 13.68
C TRP A 219 -15.91 -2.13 14.59
N ALA A 220 -15.73 -2.01 15.91
CA ALA A 220 -16.06 -3.08 16.86
C ALA A 220 -17.57 -3.15 17.17
N ASP A 221 -18.35 -2.14 16.77
CA ASP A 221 -19.78 -2.06 17.04
C ASP A 221 -20.59 -2.82 15.98
N ALA A 222 -20.95 -4.07 16.29
CA ALA A 222 -21.68 -4.95 15.37
C ALA A 222 -23.03 -4.36 14.93
N THR A 223 -23.79 -3.77 15.86
CA THR A 223 -25.10 -3.16 15.56
C THR A 223 -24.97 -1.99 14.59
N LEU A 224 -23.90 -1.20 14.68
CA LEU A 224 -23.67 -0.13 13.70
C LEU A 224 -23.42 -0.71 12.30
N LEU A 225 -22.60 -1.77 12.20
CA LEU A 225 -22.30 -2.40 10.92
C LEU A 225 -23.56 -2.99 10.27
N GLU A 226 -24.43 -3.63 11.05
CA GLU A 226 -25.74 -4.12 10.58
C GLU A 226 -26.62 -2.98 10.06
N VAL A 227 -26.65 -1.83 10.75
CA VAL A 227 -27.37 -0.64 10.29
C VAL A 227 -26.79 -0.10 8.97
N LEU A 228 -25.47 -0.02 8.84
CA LEU A 228 -24.82 0.43 7.61
C LEU A 228 -25.09 -0.52 6.43
N GLU A 229 -25.16 -1.82 6.70
CA GLU A 229 -25.54 -2.84 5.73
C GLU A 229 -27.00 -2.66 5.28
N ALA A 230 -27.94 -2.44 6.18
CA ALA A 230 -29.33 -2.15 5.81
C ALA A 230 -29.43 -0.84 4.98
N LEU A 231 -28.68 0.19 5.34
CA LEU A 231 -28.62 1.45 4.59
C LEU A 231 -27.98 1.30 3.21
N SER A 232 -27.14 0.29 3.00
CA SER A 232 -26.50 0.02 1.71
C SER A 232 -27.49 -0.37 0.61
N LEU A 233 -28.64 -0.92 1.01
CA LEU A 233 -29.71 -1.38 0.13
C LEU A 233 -30.61 -0.24 -0.36
N LYS A 234 -30.51 0.95 0.25
CA LYS A 234 -31.30 2.11 -0.15
C LYS A 234 -30.90 2.61 -1.56
N PRO A 235 -31.86 3.03 -2.41
CA PRO A 235 -31.58 3.40 -3.79
C PRO A 235 -30.83 4.74 -3.92
N GLU A 236 -30.90 5.62 -2.92
CA GLU A 236 -30.34 6.97 -3.00
C GLU A 236 -28.81 6.96 -3.04
N TYR A 237 -28.23 7.47 -4.13
CA TYR A 237 -26.77 7.56 -4.30
C TYR A 237 -26.08 8.33 -3.17
N SER A 238 -26.75 9.34 -2.63
CA SER A 238 -26.22 10.20 -1.60
C SER A 238 -26.08 9.47 -0.24
N VAL A 239 -26.92 8.45 0.01
CA VAL A 239 -26.78 7.52 1.15
C VAL A 239 -25.62 6.57 0.89
N LYS A 240 -25.56 5.96 -0.31
CA LYS A 240 -24.47 5.03 -0.69
C LYS A 240 -23.09 5.68 -0.55
N VAL A 241 -22.93 6.93 -1.02
CA VAL A 241 -21.69 7.70 -0.87
C VAL A 241 -21.28 7.83 0.60
N ALA A 242 -22.21 8.23 1.48
CA ALA A 242 -21.92 8.42 2.89
C ALA A 242 -21.52 7.10 3.59
N VAL A 243 -22.17 5.99 3.22
CA VAL A 243 -21.82 4.65 3.73
C VAL A 243 -20.44 4.20 3.22
N LEU A 244 -20.13 4.40 1.93
CA LEU A 244 -18.81 4.08 1.36
C LEU A 244 -17.68 4.89 2.01
N GLN A 245 -17.92 6.17 2.32
CA GLN A 245 -16.98 7.04 3.02
C GLN A 245 -16.72 6.57 4.46
N LEU A 246 -17.78 6.12 5.16
CA LEU A 246 -17.64 5.53 6.49
C LEU A 246 -16.82 4.24 6.42
N TYR A 247 -17.16 3.31 5.52
CA TYR A 247 -16.39 2.08 5.36
C TYR A 247 -14.93 2.35 4.99
N SER A 248 -14.67 3.33 4.12
CA SER A 248 -13.31 3.75 3.77
C SER A 248 -12.57 4.26 5.01
N SER A 249 -13.22 5.11 5.82
CA SER A 249 -12.61 5.66 7.03
C SER A 249 -12.32 4.59 8.09
N LEU A 250 -13.15 3.54 8.17
CA LEU A 250 -12.89 2.36 9.02
C LEU A 250 -11.76 1.48 8.47
N ALA A 251 -11.72 1.29 7.15
CA ALA A 251 -10.71 0.50 6.45
C ALA A 251 -9.32 1.15 6.49
N LEU A 252 -9.18 2.43 6.90
CA LEU A 252 -7.86 3.00 7.24
C LEU A 252 -7.15 2.24 8.37
N CYS A 253 -7.90 1.55 9.22
CA CYS A 253 -7.35 0.62 10.21
C CYS A 253 -7.26 -0.79 9.62
N GLY A 254 -6.08 -1.42 9.64
CA GLY A 254 -5.91 -2.79 9.13
C GLY A 254 -6.81 -3.82 9.84
N ASN A 255 -6.99 -3.68 11.15
CA ASN A 255 -7.95 -4.51 11.90
C ASN A 255 -9.41 -4.21 11.50
N GLY A 256 -9.74 -2.94 11.25
CA GLY A 256 -11.06 -2.53 10.75
C GLY A 256 -11.34 -3.10 9.36
N ALA A 257 -10.40 -3.00 8.43
CA ALA A 257 -10.49 -3.60 7.10
C ALA A 257 -10.66 -5.12 7.17
N LYS A 258 -9.88 -5.79 8.03
CA LYS A 258 -10.02 -7.24 8.26
C LYS A 258 -11.43 -7.58 8.76
N LYS A 259 -11.96 -6.82 9.71
CA LYS A 259 -13.30 -7.02 10.27
C LYS A 259 -14.39 -6.79 9.22
N LEU A 260 -14.28 -5.76 8.39
CA LEU A 260 -15.21 -5.50 7.29
C LEU A 260 -15.23 -6.64 6.25
N LEU A 261 -14.12 -7.36 6.08
CA LEU A 261 -14.01 -8.52 5.20
C LEU A 261 -14.43 -9.85 5.87
N GLU A 262 -14.63 -9.89 7.18
CA GLU A 262 -15.19 -11.04 7.91
C GLU A 262 -16.72 -10.98 7.81
N ASN A 263 -17.28 -11.58 6.74
CA ASN A 263 -18.71 -11.54 6.33
C ASN A 263 -19.11 -10.32 5.48
N GLY A 264 -18.17 -9.72 4.75
CA GLY A 264 -18.39 -8.51 3.97
C GLY A 264 -19.06 -8.68 2.59
N GLU A 265 -19.81 -9.76 2.33
CA GLU A 265 -20.38 -10.02 0.99
C GLU A 265 -21.28 -8.86 0.52
N THR A 266 -22.18 -8.39 1.38
CA THR A 266 -23.11 -7.28 1.08
C THR A 266 -22.35 -5.97 0.86
N LEU A 267 -21.32 -5.71 1.68
CA LEU A 267 -20.44 -4.55 1.52
C LEU A 267 -19.70 -4.60 0.18
N LEU A 268 -19.12 -5.75 -0.17
CA LEU A 268 -18.41 -5.93 -1.44
C LEU A 268 -19.37 -5.81 -2.62
N HIS A 269 -20.58 -6.36 -2.52
CA HIS A 269 -21.60 -6.18 -3.55
C HIS A 269 -21.96 -4.71 -3.76
N MET A 270 -22.18 -3.94 -2.68
CA MET A 270 -22.48 -2.52 -2.78
C MET A 270 -21.30 -1.70 -3.33
N MET A 271 -20.08 -2.02 -2.92
CA MET A 271 -18.86 -1.43 -3.47
C MET A 271 -18.73 -1.72 -4.98
N MET A 272 -18.97 -2.96 -5.39
CA MET A 272 -18.94 -3.37 -6.80
C MET A 272 -20.02 -2.68 -7.64
N ASP A 273 -21.27 -2.64 -7.16
CA ASP A 273 -22.38 -1.94 -7.80
C ASP A 273 -22.09 -0.44 -7.99
N SER A 274 -21.39 0.15 -7.01
CA SER A 274 -21.02 1.57 -7.03
C SER A 274 -19.93 1.88 -8.06
N MET A 275 -19.08 0.91 -8.40
CA MET A 275 -18.02 1.08 -9.41
C MET A 275 -18.48 0.86 -10.85
N ASP A 276 -19.70 0.36 -11.05
CA ASP A 276 -20.25 0.05 -12.38
C ASP A 276 -20.24 1.28 -13.32
N SER A 277 -20.02 1.02 -14.61
CA SER A 277 -19.90 2.06 -15.64
C SER A 277 -21.16 2.94 -15.80
N SER A 278 -22.34 2.42 -15.44
CA SER A 278 -23.62 3.14 -15.49
C SER A 278 -23.81 4.15 -14.35
N ARG A 279 -22.95 4.09 -13.32
CA ARG A 279 -23.05 4.96 -12.14
C ARG A 279 -22.38 6.34 -12.36
N PRO A 280 -22.85 7.39 -11.66
CA PRO A 280 -22.20 8.70 -11.68
C PRO A 280 -20.74 8.67 -11.20
N HIS A 281 -19.88 9.55 -11.75
CA HIS A 281 -18.44 9.58 -11.43
C HIS A 281 -18.14 9.69 -9.93
N PHE A 282 -18.89 10.53 -9.18
CA PHE A 282 -18.66 10.71 -7.74
C PHE A 282 -18.89 9.43 -6.93
N LEU A 283 -19.88 8.61 -7.30
CA LEU A 283 -20.16 7.36 -6.61
C LEU A 283 -19.09 6.31 -6.95
N ARG A 284 -18.69 6.25 -8.22
CA ARG A 284 -17.63 5.34 -8.68
C ARG A 284 -16.31 5.63 -7.97
N MET A 285 -15.94 6.91 -7.81
CA MET A 285 -14.74 7.31 -7.09
C MET A 285 -14.73 6.76 -5.65
N GLU A 286 -15.83 6.88 -4.90
CA GLU A 286 -15.89 6.34 -3.54
C GLU A 286 -15.84 4.80 -3.50
N GLY A 287 -16.43 4.13 -4.49
CA GLY A 287 -16.28 2.68 -4.66
C GLY A 287 -14.82 2.26 -4.87
N PHE A 288 -14.10 2.94 -5.77
CA PHE A 288 -12.67 2.66 -6.01
C PHE A 288 -11.80 2.94 -4.78
N LYS A 289 -12.07 4.02 -4.03
CA LYS A 289 -11.32 4.35 -2.81
C LYS A 289 -11.48 3.28 -1.73
N LEU A 290 -12.71 2.80 -1.51
CA LEU A 290 -12.96 1.72 -0.57
C LEU A 290 -12.22 0.44 -0.99
N ALA A 291 -12.33 0.06 -2.27
CA ALA A 291 -11.65 -1.11 -2.80
C ALA A 291 -10.13 -1.04 -2.62
N GLN A 292 -9.52 0.13 -2.85
CA GLN A 292 -8.08 0.34 -2.63
C GLN A 292 -7.69 0.15 -1.16
N LEU A 293 -8.52 0.63 -0.23
CA LEU A 293 -8.26 0.51 1.21
C LEU A 293 -8.35 -0.93 1.69
N LEU A 294 -9.36 -1.67 1.23
CA LEU A 294 -9.52 -3.09 1.55
C LEU A 294 -8.40 -3.95 0.94
N ALA A 295 -7.88 -3.56 -0.23
CA ALA A 295 -6.82 -4.26 -0.93
C ALA A 295 -5.39 -3.79 -0.58
N MET A 296 -5.20 -2.98 0.46
CA MET A 296 -3.86 -2.48 0.82
C MET A 296 -2.87 -3.56 1.25
N SER A 297 -3.35 -4.70 1.77
CA SER A 297 -2.52 -5.85 2.14
C SER A 297 -2.75 -7.04 1.22
N GLU A 298 -1.78 -7.95 1.15
CA GLU A 298 -1.91 -9.23 0.43
C GLU A 298 -3.15 -10.01 0.91
N GLN A 299 -3.36 -10.11 2.23
CA GLN A 299 -4.50 -10.83 2.80
C GLN A 299 -5.84 -10.18 2.42
N GLY A 300 -5.93 -8.85 2.47
CA GLY A 300 -7.13 -8.11 2.08
C GLY A 300 -7.43 -8.27 0.59
N SER A 301 -6.41 -8.11 -0.26
CA SER A 301 -6.50 -8.34 -1.70
C SER A 301 -6.94 -9.78 -2.02
N PHE A 302 -6.34 -10.77 -1.36
CA PHE A 302 -6.68 -12.18 -1.53
C PHE A 302 -8.15 -12.47 -1.17
N LYS A 303 -8.64 -11.95 -0.04
CA LYS A 303 -10.05 -12.09 0.35
C LYS A 303 -11.00 -11.46 -0.68
N MET A 304 -10.69 -10.26 -1.18
CA MET A 304 -11.50 -9.61 -2.20
C MET A 304 -11.51 -10.40 -3.52
N VAL A 305 -10.35 -10.89 -3.95
CA VAL A 305 -10.24 -11.70 -5.18
C VAL A 305 -11.07 -12.98 -5.04
N ILE A 306 -11.01 -13.69 -3.91
CA ILE A 306 -11.85 -14.89 -3.69
C ILE A 306 -13.35 -14.59 -3.86
N LEU A 307 -13.82 -13.45 -3.35
CA LEU A 307 -15.24 -13.13 -3.31
C LEU A 307 -15.77 -12.50 -4.60
N CYS A 308 -14.95 -11.72 -5.33
CA CYS A 308 -15.44 -10.94 -6.48
C CYS A 308 -14.41 -10.75 -7.61
N CYS A 309 -13.52 -11.72 -7.88
CA CYS A 309 -12.43 -11.61 -8.87
C CYS A 309 -12.84 -11.01 -10.22
N GLU A 310 -13.68 -11.70 -11.01
CA GLU A 310 -14.03 -11.26 -12.38
C GLU A 310 -14.79 -9.93 -12.40
N PRO A 311 -15.83 -9.71 -11.56
CA PRO A 311 -16.48 -8.40 -11.46
C PRO A 311 -15.52 -7.27 -11.10
N LEU A 312 -14.61 -7.50 -10.14
CA LEU A 312 -13.62 -6.51 -9.71
C LEU A 312 -12.70 -6.10 -10.86
N VAL A 313 -12.15 -7.08 -11.57
CA VAL A 313 -11.29 -6.80 -12.73
C VAL A 313 -12.06 -6.07 -13.83
N LYS A 314 -13.30 -6.48 -14.13
CA LYS A 314 -14.15 -5.81 -15.11
C LYS A 314 -14.40 -4.34 -14.73
N ALA A 315 -14.69 -4.05 -13.46
CA ALA A 315 -14.88 -2.69 -12.98
C ALA A 315 -13.62 -1.83 -13.11
N ILE A 316 -12.44 -2.39 -12.79
CA ILE A 316 -11.14 -1.73 -12.97
C ILE A 316 -10.91 -1.39 -14.44
N ILE A 317 -11.09 -2.36 -15.33
CA ILE A 317 -10.93 -2.19 -16.78
C ILE A 317 -11.87 -1.09 -17.29
N CYS A 318 -13.16 -1.15 -16.98
CA CYS A 318 -14.11 -0.09 -17.34
C CYS A 318 -13.79 1.28 -16.71
N GLY A 319 -13.19 1.32 -15.53
CA GLY A 319 -12.69 2.55 -14.90
C GLY A 319 -11.55 3.19 -15.69
N MET A 320 -10.65 2.37 -16.23
CA MET A 320 -9.50 2.79 -17.03
C MET A 320 -9.87 3.12 -18.49
N SER A 321 -10.86 2.44 -19.08
CA SER A 321 -11.24 2.56 -20.49
C SER A 321 -12.14 3.75 -20.86
N ASN A 322 -12.70 4.47 -19.89
CA ASN A 322 -13.70 5.53 -20.13
C ASN A 322 -13.09 6.86 -20.66
N LEU A 323 -12.34 6.78 -21.76
CA LEU A 323 -11.74 7.91 -22.47
C LEU A 323 -12.53 8.24 -23.75
N SER A 324 -13.66 8.94 -23.65
CA SER A 324 -14.28 9.55 -24.83
C SER A 324 -13.53 10.85 -25.19
N LEU A 325 -12.40 10.73 -25.87
CA LEU A 325 -11.59 11.87 -26.33
C LEU A 325 -12.23 12.54 -27.55
N HIS A 326 -13.34 13.25 -27.38
CA HIS A 326 -13.92 14.06 -28.46
C HIS A 326 -13.21 15.41 -28.65
N SER A 327 -12.34 15.85 -27.73
CA SER A 327 -11.70 17.19 -27.78
C SER A 327 -10.25 17.26 -27.27
N GLY A 328 -9.56 16.13 -27.08
CA GLY A 328 -8.12 16.11 -26.75
C GLY A 328 -7.72 16.50 -25.32
N LYS A 329 -8.66 16.90 -24.45
CA LYS A 329 -8.43 17.08 -23.01
C LYS A 329 -9.47 16.32 -22.20
N LEU A 330 -9.01 15.51 -21.24
CA LEU A 330 -9.90 14.84 -20.29
C LEU A 330 -10.51 15.87 -19.33
N ALA A 331 -11.79 15.71 -19.01
CA ALA A 331 -12.38 16.44 -17.89
C ALA A 331 -11.65 16.07 -16.58
N LYS A 332 -11.47 17.03 -15.66
CA LYS A 332 -10.73 16.82 -14.41
C LYS A 332 -11.26 15.62 -13.62
N ASP A 333 -12.58 15.47 -13.54
CA ASP A 333 -13.23 14.39 -12.79
C ASP A 333 -13.03 13.02 -13.46
N GLN A 334 -12.99 12.96 -14.79
CA GLN A 334 -12.66 11.73 -15.52
C GLN A 334 -11.21 11.31 -15.26
N MET A 335 -10.29 12.27 -15.19
CA MET A 335 -8.86 11.98 -14.95
C MET A 335 -8.67 11.41 -13.55
N ILE A 336 -9.34 11.99 -12.55
CA ILE A 336 -9.32 11.48 -11.18
C ILE A 336 -9.87 10.06 -11.14
N LEU A 337 -10.99 9.78 -11.81
CA LEU A 337 -11.56 8.43 -11.86
C LEU A 337 -10.60 7.40 -12.47
N VAL A 338 -9.96 7.73 -13.60
CA VAL A 338 -8.97 6.86 -14.24
C VAL A 338 -7.78 6.63 -13.30
N MET A 339 -7.32 7.66 -12.60
CA MET A 339 -6.25 7.52 -11.60
C MET A 339 -6.65 6.60 -10.44
N GLU A 340 -7.88 6.72 -9.91
CA GLU A 340 -8.37 5.82 -8.85
C GLU A 340 -8.49 4.36 -9.34
N ALA A 341 -8.92 4.14 -10.58
CA ALA A 341 -8.94 2.81 -11.18
C ALA A 341 -7.53 2.24 -11.37
N CYS A 342 -6.59 3.03 -11.90
CA CYS A 342 -5.17 2.66 -12.01
C CYS A 342 -4.57 2.32 -10.64
N ARG A 343 -4.90 3.10 -9.59
CA ARG A 343 -4.47 2.84 -8.21
C ARG A 343 -4.97 1.48 -7.69
N LEU A 344 -6.23 1.14 -7.97
CA LEU A 344 -6.79 -0.15 -7.58
C LEU A 344 -6.13 -1.33 -8.31
N THR A 345 -5.65 -1.13 -9.55
CA THR A 345 -4.90 -2.18 -10.29
C THR A 345 -3.61 -2.63 -9.57
N ARG A 346 -3.18 -1.92 -8.51
CA ARG A 346 -2.12 -2.39 -7.59
C ARG A 346 -2.38 -3.79 -7.02
N ILE A 347 -3.63 -4.28 -7.02
CA ILE A 347 -3.92 -5.69 -6.69
C ILE A 347 -3.10 -6.69 -7.51
N ALA A 348 -2.77 -6.35 -8.77
CA ALA A 348 -1.94 -7.17 -9.66
C ALA A 348 -0.50 -7.38 -9.16
N ARG A 349 -0.05 -6.61 -8.15
CA ARG A 349 1.26 -6.87 -7.55
C ARG A 349 1.31 -8.22 -6.82
N TRP A 350 0.16 -8.68 -6.32
CA TRP A 350 0.04 -9.89 -5.51
C TRP A 350 -0.35 -11.07 -6.38
N ALA A 351 0.31 -12.21 -6.23
CA ALA A 351 -0.04 -13.41 -6.98
C ALA A 351 -1.52 -13.83 -6.76
N GLY A 352 -2.20 -14.26 -7.83
CA GLY A 352 -3.60 -14.69 -7.76
C GLY A 352 -4.23 -14.90 -9.13
N GLU A 353 -5.46 -15.40 -9.17
CA GLU A 353 -6.17 -15.74 -10.42
C GLU A 353 -6.60 -14.51 -11.23
N HIS A 354 -6.72 -13.34 -10.59
CA HIS A 354 -7.15 -12.09 -11.21
C HIS A 354 -6.29 -11.65 -12.41
N HIS A 355 -5.00 -12.03 -12.46
CA HIS A 355 -4.15 -11.75 -13.64
C HIS A 355 -4.71 -12.36 -14.93
N SER A 356 -5.24 -13.59 -14.86
CA SER A 356 -5.83 -14.26 -16.03
C SER A 356 -7.05 -13.49 -16.53
N TYR A 357 -7.87 -12.96 -15.62
CA TYR A 357 -9.01 -12.12 -15.94
C TYR A 357 -8.60 -10.77 -16.53
N PHE A 358 -7.51 -10.15 -16.05
CA PHE A 358 -7.00 -8.90 -16.65
C PHE A 358 -6.66 -9.12 -18.13
N TRP A 359 -5.94 -10.20 -18.45
CA TRP A 359 -5.63 -10.55 -19.84
C TRP A 359 -6.88 -10.89 -20.64
N LYS A 360 -7.77 -11.74 -20.11
CA LYS A 360 -9.03 -12.15 -20.77
C LYS A 360 -9.93 -10.94 -21.09
N LEU A 361 -9.96 -9.93 -20.22
CA LEU A 361 -10.78 -8.73 -20.37
C LEU A 361 -10.09 -7.61 -21.17
N GLY A 362 -8.96 -7.91 -21.84
CA GLY A 362 -8.34 -7.00 -22.80
C GLY A 362 -7.59 -5.83 -22.17
N VAL A 363 -6.96 -6.01 -21.01
CA VAL A 363 -6.14 -4.98 -20.36
C VAL A 363 -5.06 -4.41 -21.31
N GLY A 364 -4.53 -5.22 -22.23
CA GLY A 364 -3.53 -4.78 -23.21
C GLY A 364 -4.00 -3.59 -24.04
N ARG A 365 -5.22 -3.67 -24.59
CA ARG A 365 -5.84 -2.56 -25.32
C ARG A 365 -5.95 -1.30 -24.48
N VAL A 366 -6.43 -1.43 -23.24
CA VAL A 366 -6.61 -0.30 -22.33
C VAL A 366 -5.30 0.39 -22.02
N LEU A 367 -4.25 -0.38 -21.71
CA LEU A 367 -2.93 0.19 -21.45
C LEU A 367 -2.34 0.91 -22.67
N ILE A 368 -2.58 0.41 -23.88
CA ILE A 368 -2.21 1.11 -25.12
C ILE A 368 -2.97 2.42 -25.25
N ASP A 369 -4.28 2.42 -25.05
CA ASP A 369 -5.11 3.63 -25.18
C ASP A 369 -4.74 4.69 -24.13
N LEU A 370 -4.13 4.30 -23.00
CA LEU A 370 -3.54 5.22 -22.02
C LEU A 370 -2.16 5.77 -22.44
N LEU A 371 -1.42 5.06 -23.30
CA LEU A 371 -0.07 5.42 -23.72
C LEU A 371 -0.03 6.18 -25.05
N LEU A 372 -0.82 5.72 -26.03
CA LEU A 372 -0.77 6.11 -27.43
C LEU A 372 -2.12 6.70 -27.85
N ASN A 373 -2.09 7.90 -28.42
CA ASN A 373 -3.30 8.55 -28.90
C ASN A 373 -3.79 7.93 -30.23
N ASN A 374 -5.08 7.64 -30.34
CA ASN A 374 -5.73 7.12 -31.57
C ASN A 374 -5.17 5.80 -32.13
N PHE A 375 -4.57 4.93 -31.30
CA PHE A 375 -4.03 3.64 -31.77
C PHE A 375 -5.04 2.82 -32.58
N HIS A 376 -6.31 2.79 -32.18
CA HIS A 376 -7.38 2.09 -32.90
C HIS A 376 -7.56 2.54 -34.36
N LYS A 377 -7.37 3.83 -34.68
CA LYS A 377 -7.46 4.34 -36.06
C LYS A 377 -6.26 3.91 -36.89
N ILE A 378 -5.10 3.87 -36.25
CA ILE A 378 -3.84 3.46 -36.86
C ILE A 378 -3.84 1.94 -37.11
N HIS A 379 -4.42 1.16 -36.19
CA HIS A 379 -4.58 -0.29 -36.31
C HIS A 379 -5.50 -0.69 -37.48
N GLN A 380 -6.57 0.06 -37.74
CA GLN A 380 -7.52 -0.26 -38.81
C GLN A 380 -6.95 -0.04 -40.23
N SER A 381 -5.90 0.76 -40.38
CA SER A 381 -5.34 1.06 -41.69
C SER A 381 -4.26 0.08 -42.15
N GLN A 382 -3.58 -0.66 -41.26
CA GLN A 382 -2.42 -1.51 -41.61
C GLN A 382 -2.30 -2.75 -40.70
N LEU A 383 -2.64 -3.94 -41.20
CA LEU A 383 -2.72 -5.19 -40.43
C LEU A 383 -1.41 -6.01 -40.33
N ASN A 384 -0.37 -5.70 -41.13
CA ASN A 384 0.86 -6.51 -41.22
C ASN A 384 2.13 -5.65 -41.12
N TRP A 385 2.44 -5.13 -39.92
CA TRP A 385 3.70 -4.42 -39.70
C TRP A 385 4.85 -5.35 -39.35
N SER A 386 5.98 -5.13 -40.00
CA SER A 386 7.28 -5.64 -39.57
C SER A 386 7.65 -5.05 -38.20
N LEU A 387 8.51 -5.75 -37.45
CA LEU A 387 8.98 -5.28 -36.14
C LEU A 387 9.58 -3.86 -36.20
N LYS A 388 10.29 -3.51 -37.27
CA LYS A 388 10.88 -2.18 -37.44
C LYS A 388 9.83 -1.08 -37.57
N GLU A 389 8.77 -1.33 -38.34
CA GLU A 389 7.66 -0.39 -38.49
C GLU A 389 6.91 -0.20 -37.17
N GLN A 390 6.69 -1.31 -36.44
CA GLN A 390 6.09 -1.26 -35.10
C GLN A 390 6.93 -0.42 -34.13
N ILE A 391 8.27 -0.55 -34.17
CA ILE A 391 9.18 0.25 -33.35
C ILE A 391 9.09 1.74 -33.69
N VAL A 392 9.08 2.11 -34.97
CA VAL A 392 8.99 3.51 -35.40
C VAL A 392 7.66 4.13 -34.96
N MET A 393 6.54 3.45 -35.19
CA MET A 393 5.23 3.93 -34.77
C MET A 393 5.14 4.11 -33.26
N ALA A 394 5.58 3.10 -32.50
CA ALA A 394 5.57 3.17 -31.04
C ALA A 394 6.43 4.32 -30.52
N GLN A 395 7.57 4.60 -31.16
CA GLN A 395 8.44 5.72 -30.84
C GLN A 395 7.76 7.07 -31.10
N GLU A 396 7.09 7.24 -32.25
CA GLU A 396 6.33 8.45 -32.59
C GLU A 396 5.20 8.69 -31.59
N GLY A 397 4.44 7.65 -31.26
CA GLY A 397 3.34 7.75 -30.30
C GLY A 397 3.81 8.08 -28.88
N LEU A 398 4.94 7.53 -28.43
CA LEU A 398 5.53 7.88 -27.14
C LEU A 398 6.08 9.32 -27.10
N ASN A 399 6.51 9.87 -28.24
CA ASN A 399 6.98 11.24 -28.36
C ASN A 399 5.84 12.27 -28.37
N ALA A 400 4.59 11.87 -28.61
CA ALA A 400 3.43 12.76 -28.72
C ALA A 400 2.95 13.40 -27.39
N ASN A 401 3.70 13.27 -26.28
CA ASN A 401 3.39 13.83 -24.95
C ASN A 401 1.94 13.56 -24.45
N PHE A 402 1.36 12.44 -24.86
CA PHE A 402 0.01 12.05 -24.49
C PHE A 402 -0.04 11.43 -23.08
N LEU A 403 -0.99 11.90 -22.25
CA LEU A 403 -1.29 11.44 -20.89
C LEU A 403 -0.05 11.08 -20.03
N LEU A 404 0.99 11.93 -20.06
CA LEU A 404 2.28 11.69 -19.39
C LEU A 404 2.15 11.28 -17.92
N VAL A 405 1.17 11.83 -17.20
CA VAL A 405 0.90 11.56 -15.77
C VAL A 405 0.50 10.10 -15.51
N LEU A 406 -0.06 9.40 -16.51
CA LEU A 406 -0.50 8.01 -16.37
C LEU A 406 0.59 6.99 -16.72
N ARG A 407 1.65 7.38 -17.44
CA ARG A 407 2.71 6.45 -17.90
C ARG A 407 3.32 5.61 -16.78
N PRO A 408 3.68 6.18 -15.60
CA PRO A 408 4.23 5.37 -14.50
C PRO A 408 3.27 4.29 -14.00
N TYR A 409 1.96 4.57 -13.98
CA TYR A 409 0.94 3.57 -13.63
C TYR A 409 0.92 2.45 -14.67
N VAL A 410 0.92 2.80 -15.96
CA VAL A 410 0.88 1.81 -17.06
C VAL A 410 2.06 0.86 -17.00
N TRP A 411 3.28 1.38 -16.80
CA TRP A 411 4.48 0.56 -16.66
C TRP A 411 4.36 -0.40 -15.50
N ASP A 412 4.07 0.11 -14.30
CA ASP A 412 4.01 -0.72 -13.12
C ASP A 412 2.91 -1.80 -13.22
N ILE A 413 1.74 -1.47 -13.78
CA ILE A 413 0.67 -2.43 -14.07
C ILE A 413 1.16 -3.51 -15.04
N LEU A 414 1.76 -3.12 -16.16
CA LEU A 414 2.28 -4.06 -17.16
C LEU A 414 3.35 -4.98 -16.55
N GLY A 415 4.25 -4.43 -15.73
CA GLY A 415 5.30 -5.19 -15.05
C GLY A 415 4.74 -6.25 -14.11
N TRP A 416 3.75 -5.88 -13.28
CA TRP A 416 3.08 -6.82 -12.38
C TRP A 416 2.32 -7.93 -13.12
N LEU A 417 1.55 -7.56 -14.14
CA LEU A 417 0.85 -8.52 -14.99
C LEU A 417 1.81 -9.49 -15.68
N ALA A 418 2.97 -9.00 -16.15
CA ALA A 418 3.99 -9.83 -16.77
C ALA A 418 4.67 -10.78 -15.77
N ALA A 419 5.02 -10.30 -14.58
CA ALA A 419 5.69 -11.13 -13.55
C ALA A 419 4.81 -12.25 -12.99
N ASN A 420 3.49 -12.02 -12.95
CA ASN A 420 2.51 -12.98 -12.45
C ASN A 420 1.75 -13.73 -13.55
N CYS A 421 2.11 -13.52 -14.82
CA CYS A 421 1.47 -14.18 -15.96
C CYS A 421 1.57 -15.72 -15.86
N ALA A 422 0.58 -16.43 -16.38
CA ALA A 422 0.61 -17.89 -16.41
C ALA A 422 1.67 -18.39 -17.43
N GLN A 423 2.28 -19.55 -17.17
CA GLN A 423 3.34 -20.08 -18.04
C GLN A 423 2.82 -20.47 -19.43
N ASP A 424 1.56 -20.88 -19.50
CA ASP A 424 0.80 -21.35 -20.64
C ASP A 424 -0.03 -20.24 -21.32
N PHE A 425 0.10 -18.98 -20.87
CA PHE A 425 -0.57 -17.86 -21.51
C PHE A 425 -0.14 -17.71 -22.98
N ASP A 426 -1.13 -17.70 -23.87
CA ASP A 426 -0.96 -17.42 -25.30
C ASP A 426 -1.84 -16.21 -25.70
N PRO A 427 -1.24 -15.07 -26.06
CA PRO A 427 -2.01 -13.89 -26.44
C PRO A 427 -2.79 -14.05 -27.74
N LYS A 428 -2.46 -15.05 -28.57
CA LYS A 428 -3.22 -15.36 -29.80
C LYS A 428 -4.62 -15.86 -29.51
N MET A 429 -4.79 -16.62 -28.42
CA MET A 429 -6.10 -17.15 -28.02
C MET A 429 -7.10 -16.04 -27.67
N HIS A 430 -6.61 -14.84 -27.33
CA HIS A 430 -7.43 -13.69 -26.95
C HIS A 430 -7.48 -12.60 -28.02
N GLY A 431 -6.82 -12.79 -29.18
CA GLY A 431 -6.74 -11.78 -30.23
C GLY A 431 -6.00 -10.50 -29.81
N ASP A 432 -5.17 -10.56 -28.75
CA ASP A 432 -4.51 -9.40 -28.15
C ASP A 432 -3.01 -9.34 -28.45
N GLU A 433 -2.54 -10.20 -29.36
CA GLU A 433 -1.12 -10.37 -29.70
C GLU A 433 -0.45 -9.05 -30.11
N LEU A 434 -1.07 -8.30 -31.02
CA LEU A 434 -0.52 -7.04 -31.50
C LEU A 434 -0.44 -5.99 -30.38
N HIS A 435 -1.47 -5.87 -29.53
CA HIS A 435 -1.44 -4.91 -28.43
C HIS A 435 -0.33 -5.28 -27.44
N ILE A 436 -0.17 -6.55 -27.09
CA ILE A 436 0.90 -6.98 -26.19
C ILE A 436 2.28 -6.72 -26.81
N ASN A 437 2.46 -6.98 -28.10
CA ASN A 437 3.72 -6.69 -28.78
C ASN A 437 4.04 -5.19 -28.80
N ILE A 438 3.06 -4.34 -29.10
CA ILE A 438 3.24 -2.88 -29.08
C ILE A 438 3.53 -2.38 -27.66
N LEU A 439 2.88 -2.91 -26.62
CA LEU A 439 3.21 -2.58 -25.23
C LEU A 439 4.64 -2.94 -24.85
N ILE A 440 5.10 -4.14 -25.24
CA ILE A 440 6.49 -4.58 -25.03
C ILE A 440 7.46 -3.64 -25.75
N ILE A 441 7.16 -3.25 -26.99
CA ILE A 441 7.95 -2.28 -27.75
C ILE A 441 7.99 -0.92 -27.05
N CYS A 442 6.85 -0.39 -26.64
CA CYS A 442 6.78 0.89 -25.92
C CYS A 442 7.61 0.86 -24.62
N ALA A 443 7.51 -0.21 -23.83
CA ALA A 443 8.28 -0.35 -22.61
C ALA A 443 9.80 -0.45 -22.88
N CYS A 444 10.22 -1.21 -23.90
CA CYS A 444 11.63 -1.30 -24.31
C CYS A 444 12.20 0.04 -24.81
N LEU A 445 11.40 0.82 -25.55
CA LEU A 445 11.79 2.18 -25.99
C LEU A 445 11.89 3.15 -24.81
N ALA A 446 10.91 3.13 -23.90
CA ALA A 446 10.92 3.93 -22.69
C ALA A 446 12.13 3.58 -21.78
N PHE A 447 12.50 2.31 -21.71
CA PHE A 447 13.72 1.85 -21.04
C PHE A 447 14.99 2.44 -21.67
N VAL A 448 15.14 2.38 -22.99
CA VAL A 448 16.34 2.95 -23.64
C VAL A 448 16.39 4.47 -23.50
N GLU A 449 15.24 5.14 -23.55
CA GLU A 449 15.17 6.58 -23.27
C GLU A 449 15.56 6.90 -21.82
N SER A 450 15.19 6.04 -20.85
CA SER A 450 15.59 6.21 -19.45
C SER A 450 17.11 6.21 -19.27
N ILE A 451 17.83 5.34 -20.00
CA ILE A 451 19.29 5.25 -20.00
C ILE A 451 19.92 6.47 -20.68
N ARG A 452 19.38 6.89 -21.84
CA ARG A 452 19.88 8.04 -22.59
C ARG A 452 19.75 9.33 -21.79
N SER A 453 18.56 9.55 -21.23
CA SER A 453 18.28 10.68 -20.37
C SER A 453 19.16 10.67 -19.11
N ALA A 454 19.43 9.52 -18.49
CA ALA A 454 20.31 9.39 -17.33
C ALA A 454 21.73 9.91 -17.59
N ARG A 455 22.26 9.68 -18.80
CA ARG A 455 23.57 10.21 -19.23
C ARG A 455 23.60 11.72 -19.45
N GLN A 456 22.42 12.32 -19.67
CA GLN A 456 22.27 13.73 -20.05
C GLN A 456 21.83 14.63 -18.88
N ILE A 457 21.67 14.10 -17.65
CA ILE A 457 21.17 14.91 -16.53
C ILE A 457 22.31 15.63 -15.80
N PHE A 458 22.35 16.94 -16.06
CA PHE A 458 22.53 18.00 -15.07
C PHE A 458 21.38 19.04 -15.15
N GLN A 459 20.16 18.69 -15.63
CA GLN A 459 19.15 19.75 -15.87
C GLN A 459 17.64 19.42 -15.96
N ASN A 460 17.15 18.19 -15.74
CA ASN A 460 15.69 17.92 -15.85
C ASN A 460 15.02 17.51 -14.53
N GLY A 461 13.84 18.09 -14.26
CA GLY A 461 13.14 18.05 -12.98
C GLY A 461 12.74 16.66 -12.45
N ILE A 462 12.57 16.60 -11.12
CA ILE A 462 12.37 15.42 -10.26
C ILE A 462 11.25 14.46 -10.76
N SER A 463 10.18 14.99 -11.36
CA SER A 463 9.05 14.18 -11.88
C SER A 463 9.45 13.22 -13.01
N ASN A 464 10.50 13.55 -13.79
CA ASN A 464 10.96 12.74 -14.92
C ASN A 464 11.90 11.59 -14.51
N VAL A 465 12.30 11.49 -13.23
CA VAL A 465 13.18 10.41 -12.74
C VAL A 465 12.36 9.18 -12.33
N TYR A 466 11.17 9.37 -11.73
CA TYR A 466 10.33 8.26 -11.26
C TYR A 466 9.67 7.46 -12.39
N GLY A 467 9.29 8.12 -13.50
CA GLY A 467 8.80 7.45 -14.70
C GLY A 467 9.85 6.56 -15.39
N LYS A 468 11.13 6.79 -15.12
CA LYS A 468 12.26 6.05 -15.70
C LYS A 468 12.53 4.73 -14.99
N GLU A 469 12.46 4.74 -13.66
CA GLU A 469 12.56 3.53 -12.85
C GLU A 469 11.44 2.55 -13.18
N SER A 470 10.18 3.00 -13.17
CA SER A 470 9.01 2.17 -13.51
C SER A 470 9.12 1.49 -14.87
N ALA A 471 9.52 2.22 -15.92
CA ALA A 471 9.75 1.65 -17.25
C ALA A 471 10.86 0.57 -17.24
N SER A 472 11.98 0.85 -16.56
CA SER A 472 13.12 -0.07 -16.48
C SER A 472 12.78 -1.35 -15.73
N ARG A 473 12.10 -1.22 -14.60
CA ARG A 473 11.61 -2.34 -13.78
C ARG A 473 10.61 -3.19 -14.54
N THR A 474 9.73 -2.56 -15.33
CA THR A 474 8.77 -3.27 -16.18
C THR A 474 9.46 -4.15 -17.21
N VAL A 475 10.48 -3.63 -17.89
CA VAL A 475 11.29 -4.43 -18.84
C VAL A 475 11.98 -5.60 -18.15
N LEU A 476 12.53 -5.39 -16.95
CA LEU A 476 13.12 -6.47 -16.15
C LEU A 476 12.08 -7.56 -15.85
N MET A 477 10.90 -7.20 -15.37
CA MET A 477 9.82 -8.13 -15.05
C MET A 477 9.30 -8.88 -16.28
N MET A 478 9.26 -8.24 -17.46
CA MET A 478 8.88 -8.90 -18.71
C MET A 478 9.93 -9.91 -19.18
N ILE A 479 11.22 -9.55 -19.17
CA ILE A 479 12.32 -10.44 -19.60
C ILE A 479 12.34 -11.73 -18.78
N TYR A 480 12.11 -11.60 -17.47
CA TYR A 480 12.09 -12.71 -16.53
C TYR A 480 10.67 -13.22 -16.24
N SER A 481 9.70 -12.87 -17.10
CA SER A 481 8.33 -13.35 -16.96
C SER A 481 8.27 -14.89 -17.00
N PRO A 482 7.43 -15.52 -16.16
CA PRO A 482 7.10 -16.94 -16.29
C PRO A 482 6.44 -17.30 -17.63
N CYS A 483 5.75 -16.35 -18.28
CA CYS A 483 5.17 -16.55 -19.61
C CYS A 483 6.27 -16.58 -20.67
N LYS A 484 6.40 -17.71 -21.36
CA LYS A 484 7.43 -17.88 -22.40
C LYS A 484 7.29 -16.89 -23.54
N TYR A 485 6.06 -16.54 -23.93
CA TYR A 485 5.79 -15.57 -25.00
C TYR A 485 6.27 -14.16 -24.62
N ILE A 486 5.80 -13.63 -23.49
CA ILE A 486 6.17 -12.28 -23.04
C ILE A 486 7.69 -12.18 -22.85
N GLY A 487 8.29 -13.18 -22.18
CA GLY A 487 9.73 -13.20 -21.96
C GLY A 487 10.55 -13.29 -23.24
N SER A 488 10.15 -14.11 -24.23
CA SER A 488 10.88 -14.23 -25.49
C SER A 488 10.74 -12.97 -26.35
N GLN A 489 9.53 -12.42 -26.47
CA GLN A 489 9.29 -11.19 -27.22
C GLN A 489 10.01 -10.00 -26.59
N ALA A 490 9.95 -9.84 -25.26
CA ALA A 490 10.67 -8.77 -24.58
C ALA A 490 12.18 -8.83 -24.83
N ARG A 491 12.79 -10.02 -24.80
CA ARG A 491 14.22 -10.19 -25.13
C ARG A 491 14.53 -9.87 -26.59
N LEU A 492 13.67 -10.30 -27.51
CA LEU A 492 13.84 -10.05 -28.95
C LEU A 492 13.76 -8.55 -29.26
N VAL A 493 12.72 -7.88 -28.78
CA VAL A 493 12.51 -6.44 -28.97
C VAL A 493 13.63 -5.65 -28.31
N LEU A 494 13.97 -5.95 -27.05
CA LEU A 494 15.04 -5.23 -26.34
C LEU A 494 16.39 -5.37 -27.05
N SER A 495 16.69 -6.55 -27.59
CA SER A 495 17.89 -6.79 -28.41
C SER A 495 17.97 -5.85 -29.61
N GLU A 496 16.86 -5.67 -30.33
CA GLU A 496 16.81 -4.76 -31.50
C GLU A 496 16.94 -3.29 -31.09
N VAL A 497 16.25 -2.85 -30.03
CA VAL A 497 16.30 -1.45 -29.57
C VAL A 497 17.69 -1.10 -29.00
N LEU A 498 18.38 -2.04 -28.35
CA LEU A 498 19.74 -1.82 -27.81
C LEU A 498 20.86 -1.94 -28.85
N LYS A 499 20.58 -2.46 -30.06
CA LYS A 499 21.58 -2.71 -31.09
C LYS A 499 22.48 -1.51 -31.42
N PRO A 500 21.99 -0.25 -31.47
CA PRO A 500 22.83 0.92 -31.80
C PRO A 500 23.89 1.22 -30.74
N ASN A 501 23.53 1.23 -29.45
CA ASN A 501 24.36 1.81 -28.38
C ASN A 501 24.65 0.85 -27.21
N GLY A 502 24.17 -0.40 -27.27
CA GLY A 502 24.19 -1.30 -26.11
C GLY A 502 25.58 -1.61 -25.55
N LYS A 503 26.63 -1.57 -26.38
CA LYS A 503 28.02 -1.72 -25.90
C LYS A 503 28.44 -0.57 -24.99
N GLU A 504 28.15 0.65 -25.41
CA GLU A 504 28.46 1.85 -24.63
C GLU A 504 27.65 1.88 -23.34
N TYR A 505 26.38 1.44 -23.39
CA TYR A 505 25.49 1.36 -22.22
C TYR A 505 26.07 0.46 -21.13
N ILE A 506 26.53 -0.75 -21.49
CA ILE A 506 27.17 -1.67 -20.53
C ILE A 506 28.40 -1.05 -19.90
N LYS A 507 29.28 -0.46 -20.71
CA LYS A 507 30.49 0.19 -20.19
C LYS A 507 30.14 1.28 -19.17
N TYR A 508 29.20 2.16 -19.51
CA TYR A 508 28.72 3.21 -18.61
C TYR A 508 28.15 2.68 -17.29
N PHE A 509 27.34 1.61 -17.32
CA PHE A 509 26.78 1.04 -16.10
C PHE A 509 27.88 0.52 -15.17
N LEU A 510 28.82 -0.25 -15.72
CA LEU A 510 29.93 -0.83 -14.94
C LEU A 510 30.85 0.27 -14.41
N ASP A 511 31.22 1.25 -15.23
CA ASP A 511 32.05 2.38 -14.82
C ASP A 511 31.38 3.18 -13.68
N THR A 512 30.06 3.40 -13.76
CA THR A 512 29.29 4.13 -12.73
C THR A 512 29.20 3.34 -11.43
N LEU A 513 28.95 2.03 -11.50
CA LEU A 513 28.87 1.17 -10.31
C LEU A 513 30.24 1.06 -9.63
N ASN A 514 31.33 0.91 -10.40
CA ASN A 514 32.71 0.90 -9.88
C ASN A 514 33.11 2.24 -9.26
N ALA A 515 32.70 3.37 -9.84
CA ALA A 515 32.95 4.69 -9.27
C ALA A 515 32.24 4.85 -7.90
N THR A 516 31.03 4.29 -7.77
CA THR A 516 30.27 4.32 -6.51
C THR A 516 30.96 3.50 -5.42
N SER A 517 31.40 2.27 -5.75
CA SER A 517 32.03 1.36 -4.77
C SER A 517 33.45 1.77 -4.36
N SER A 518 34.19 2.51 -5.20
CA SER A 518 35.57 2.94 -4.92
C SER A 518 35.68 4.19 -4.02
N GLY A 519 34.56 4.75 -3.57
CA GLY A 519 34.56 5.85 -2.60
C GLY A 519 35.05 7.20 -3.15
N ASN A 520 35.16 7.35 -4.48
CA ASN A 520 35.43 8.64 -5.10
C ASN A 520 34.27 9.60 -4.79
N LYS A 521 34.46 10.47 -3.79
CA LYS A 521 33.50 11.49 -3.35
C LYS A 521 33.19 12.56 -4.40
N LEU A 522 33.84 12.52 -5.57
CA LEU A 522 33.56 13.42 -6.68
C LEU A 522 32.38 12.87 -7.50
N GLY A 523 31.16 13.18 -7.06
CA GLY A 523 29.91 12.89 -7.78
C GLY A 523 29.33 11.51 -7.50
N MET A 524 28.90 11.24 -6.25
CA MET A 524 28.00 10.13 -5.97
C MET A 524 26.82 10.19 -6.95
N PRO A 525 26.57 9.15 -7.76
CA PRO A 525 25.35 9.10 -8.57
C PRO A 525 24.16 9.23 -7.62
N ASP A 526 23.14 9.99 -8.03
CA ASP A 526 21.84 9.98 -7.35
C ASP A 526 21.45 8.52 -7.06
N THR A 527 21.05 8.20 -5.84
CA THR A 527 20.69 6.84 -5.44
C THR A 527 19.66 6.23 -6.39
N CYS A 528 18.77 7.06 -6.96
CA CYS A 528 17.84 6.67 -8.01
C CYS A 528 18.54 6.14 -9.27
N GLN A 529 19.64 6.80 -9.67
CA GLN A 529 20.44 6.44 -10.83
C GLN A 529 21.16 5.10 -10.63
N ALA A 530 21.66 4.83 -9.42
CA ALA A 530 22.25 3.55 -9.08
C ALA A 530 21.24 2.40 -9.22
N VAL A 531 20.00 2.59 -8.75
CA VAL A 531 18.90 1.62 -8.93
C VAL A 531 18.62 1.39 -10.42
N ILE A 532 18.46 2.45 -11.22
CA ILE A 532 18.21 2.35 -12.67
C ILE A 532 19.37 1.62 -13.37
N ASN A 533 20.63 1.91 -13.01
CA ASN A 533 21.79 1.26 -13.58
C ASN A 533 21.85 -0.24 -13.25
N LEU A 534 21.54 -0.63 -12.01
CA LEU A 534 21.49 -2.05 -11.61
C LEU A 534 20.37 -2.81 -12.33
N ILE A 535 19.17 -2.23 -12.43
CA ILE A 535 18.06 -2.79 -13.21
C ILE A 535 18.47 -2.94 -14.67
N SER A 536 19.05 -1.88 -15.26
CA SER A 536 19.48 -1.85 -16.66
C SER A 536 20.55 -2.89 -16.97
N LEU A 537 21.55 -3.02 -16.10
CA LEU A 537 22.58 -4.06 -16.21
C LEU A 537 21.95 -5.45 -16.16
N THR A 538 21.02 -5.68 -15.24
CA THR A 538 20.32 -6.97 -15.09
C THR A 538 19.44 -7.30 -16.30
N CYS A 539 18.80 -6.30 -16.92
CA CYS A 539 18.10 -6.46 -18.20
C CYS A 539 19.07 -6.86 -19.32
N CYS A 540 20.25 -6.22 -19.40
CA CYS A 540 21.28 -6.59 -20.38
C CYS A 540 21.80 -8.02 -20.17
N LEU A 541 21.93 -8.49 -18.93
CA LEU A 541 22.32 -9.88 -18.60
C LEU A 541 21.31 -10.93 -19.06
N GLY A 542 20.03 -10.53 -19.15
CA GLY A 542 18.95 -11.34 -19.72
C GLY A 542 19.10 -11.62 -21.22
N LEU A 543 20.01 -10.91 -21.91
CA LEU A 543 20.27 -11.05 -23.34
C LEU A 543 21.60 -11.78 -23.60
N PRO A 544 21.61 -12.92 -24.33
CA PRO A 544 22.81 -13.73 -24.54
C PRO A 544 24.01 -12.97 -25.13
N GLN A 545 23.78 -12.09 -26.11
CA GLN A 545 24.83 -11.32 -26.80
C GLN A 545 25.54 -10.28 -25.92
N TYR A 546 24.86 -9.80 -24.86
CA TYR A 546 25.39 -8.80 -23.95
C TYR A 546 25.98 -9.43 -22.70
N ARG A 547 25.45 -10.58 -22.26
CA ARG A 547 25.98 -11.34 -21.13
C ARG A 547 27.47 -11.63 -21.24
N LYS A 548 27.92 -12.21 -22.36
CA LYS A 548 29.35 -12.51 -22.59
C LYS A 548 30.22 -11.27 -22.43
N ARG A 549 29.72 -10.10 -22.85
CA ARG A 549 30.44 -8.82 -22.74
C ARG A 549 30.52 -8.32 -21.31
N VAL A 550 29.44 -8.44 -20.54
CA VAL A 550 29.45 -8.08 -19.11
C VAL A 550 30.45 -8.94 -18.34
N THR A 551 30.48 -10.25 -18.61
CA THR A 551 31.48 -11.15 -18.00
C THR A 551 32.91 -10.79 -18.41
N GLN A 552 33.15 -10.44 -19.69
CA GLN A 552 34.47 -9.98 -20.16
C GLN A 552 34.89 -8.63 -19.58
N ALA A 553 33.94 -7.79 -19.21
CA ALA A 553 34.16 -6.46 -18.64
C ALA A 553 34.19 -6.46 -17.10
N GLN A 554 34.57 -7.58 -16.47
CA GLN A 554 34.68 -7.72 -15.01
C GLN A 554 33.37 -7.42 -14.25
N GLY A 555 32.23 -7.81 -14.82
CA GLY A 555 30.92 -7.54 -14.23
C GLY A 555 30.68 -8.26 -12.89
N ILE A 556 31.31 -9.43 -12.66
CA ILE A 556 31.20 -10.16 -11.39
C ILE A 556 31.92 -9.36 -10.29
N GLU A 557 33.15 -8.95 -10.57
CA GLU A 557 34.00 -8.17 -9.67
C GLU A 557 33.35 -6.83 -9.33
N THR A 558 32.76 -6.17 -10.32
CA THR A 558 32.03 -4.90 -10.14
C THR A 558 30.82 -5.07 -9.20
N LEU A 559 30.00 -6.10 -9.41
CA LEU A 559 28.82 -6.33 -8.55
C LEU A 559 29.19 -6.79 -7.15
N LEU A 560 30.22 -7.63 -7.00
CA LEU A 560 30.75 -8.02 -5.68
C LEU A 560 31.28 -6.81 -4.91
N ALA A 561 32.05 -5.94 -5.55
CA ALA A 561 32.54 -4.70 -4.94
C ALA A 561 31.38 -3.79 -4.52
N PHE A 562 30.34 -3.68 -5.35
CA PHE A 562 29.14 -2.91 -5.03
C PHE A 562 28.36 -3.48 -3.85
N ILE A 563 28.15 -4.80 -3.80
CA ILE A 563 27.45 -5.46 -2.68
C ILE A 563 28.20 -5.23 -1.36
N ARG A 564 29.54 -5.37 -1.35
CA ARG A 564 30.34 -5.09 -0.14
C ARG A 564 30.25 -3.65 0.31
N TRP A 565 30.35 -2.73 -0.64
CA TRP A 565 30.18 -1.31 -0.36
C TRP A 565 28.82 -1.05 0.30
N TRP A 566 27.74 -1.65 -0.22
CA TRP A 566 26.40 -1.51 0.33
C TRP A 566 26.28 -2.16 1.72
N LEU A 567 26.83 -3.36 1.93
CA LEU A 567 26.82 -4.04 3.24
C LEU A 567 27.55 -3.21 4.31
N SER A 568 28.59 -2.48 3.91
CA SER A 568 29.35 -1.59 4.80
C SER A 568 28.67 -0.23 4.99
N ASN A 569 27.79 0.18 4.07
CA ASN A 569 27.11 1.47 4.04
C ASN A 569 25.66 1.30 3.56
N PRO A 570 24.77 0.68 4.38
CA PRO A 570 23.42 0.36 3.93
C PRO A 570 22.65 1.64 3.61
N VAL A 571 22.14 1.72 2.38
CA VAL A 571 21.26 2.80 1.94
C VAL A 571 19.88 2.22 1.67
N HIS A 572 18.97 2.53 2.58
CA HIS A 572 17.57 2.10 2.51
C HIS A 572 16.72 3.13 1.78
N ILE A 573 15.95 2.68 0.80
CA ILE A 573 15.11 3.50 -0.07
C ILE A 573 13.69 2.94 -0.03
N LYS A 574 12.76 3.69 0.55
CA LYS A 574 11.34 3.32 0.49
C LYS A 574 10.84 3.28 -0.95
N ARG A 575 10.14 2.21 -1.34
CA ARG A 575 9.48 2.11 -2.66
C ARG A 575 8.58 3.32 -2.96
N LEU A 576 7.88 3.84 -1.96
CA LEU A 576 7.04 5.05 -2.07
C LEU A 576 7.82 6.30 -2.49
N SER A 577 9.13 6.37 -2.24
CA SER A 577 9.99 7.44 -2.72
C SER A 577 10.27 7.32 -4.22
N MET A 578 10.37 6.08 -4.74
CA MET A 578 10.62 5.81 -6.16
C MET A 578 9.36 5.78 -7.03
N ALA A 579 8.19 5.52 -6.42
CA ALA A 579 6.90 5.56 -7.10
C ALA A 579 5.88 6.40 -6.33
N PRO A 580 6.03 7.74 -6.36
CA PRO A 580 5.10 8.65 -5.69
C PRO A 580 3.69 8.58 -6.29
N HIS A 581 3.51 8.11 -7.52
CA HIS A 581 2.19 7.92 -8.12
C HIS A 581 1.34 6.86 -7.39
N TRP A 582 1.95 5.91 -6.68
CA TRP A 582 1.24 4.98 -5.80
C TRP A 582 1.05 5.48 -4.37
N GLN A 583 1.57 6.67 -4.03
CA GLN A 583 1.23 7.29 -2.74
C GLN A 583 -0.26 7.57 -2.74
N ASN A 584 -0.96 6.82 -1.91
CA ASN A 584 -2.35 7.06 -1.66
C ASN A 584 -2.44 8.26 -0.71
N PRO A 585 -3.32 9.27 -0.94
CA PRO A 585 -3.60 10.31 0.05
C PRO A 585 -3.93 9.77 1.46
N PHE A 586 -4.22 8.48 1.57
CA PHE A 586 -4.63 7.82 2.79
C PHE A 586 -3.45 7.34 3.66
N SER A 587 -2.26 7.12 3.06
CA SER A 587 -1.18 6.37 3.70
C SER A 587 -0.71 6.96 5.03
N GLU A 588 -0.65 8.28 5.15
CA GLU A 588 -0.24 8.98 6.39
C GLU A 588 -1.21 8.78 7.55
N ARG A 589 -2.47 8.42 7.26
CA ARG A 589 -3.55 8.29 8.26
C ARG A 589 -3.88 6.84 8.59
N THR A 590 -3.20 5.88 7.98
CA THR A 590 -3.46 4.45 8.20
C THR A 590 -2.92 3.97 9.56
N CYS A 591 -3.52 2.94 10.16
CA CYS A 591 -3.04 2.34 11.41
C CYS A 591 -3.27 0.83 11.44
N CYS A 592 -2.56 0.10 12.32
CA CYS A 592 -2.72 -1.35 12.50
C CYS A 592 -2.55 -2.19 11.21
N TRP A 593 -1.89 -1.64 10.19
CA TRP A 593 -1.47 -2.38 9.02
C TRP A 593 -0.13 -3.02 9.31
N ILE A 594 -0.11 -4.34 9.37
CA ILE A 594 1.12 -5.10 9.25
C ILE A 594 1.42 -5.11 7.75
N CYS A 595 2.02 -4.02 7.27
CA CYS A 595 2.45 -3.95 5.89
C CYS A 595 3.62 -4.93 5.77
N GLY A 596 3.36 -6.13 5.25
CA GLY A 596 4.45 -6.97 4.76
C GLY A 596 5.22 -6.12 3.76
N GLU A 597 6.53 -5.96 3.99
CA GLU A 597 7.37 -5.16 3.13
C GLU A 597 7.19 -5.63 1.68
N ASP A 598 7.18 -4.67 0.75
CA ASP A 598 7.16 -4.98 -0.68
C ASP A 598 8.26 -6.00 -1.00
N TRP A 599 8.13 -6.73 -2.11
CA TRP A 599 9.14 -7.72 -2.50
C TRP A 599 10.56 -7.15 -2.45
N GLU A 600 10.73 -5.90 -2.88
CA GLU A 600 11.99 -5.17 -2.79
C GLU A 600 12.24 -4.52 -1.42
N GLY A 601 11.15 -4.17 -0.71
CA GLY A 601 11.13 -3.35 0.50
C GLY A 601 12.00 -2.10 0.40
N GLU A 602 12.82 -1.85 1.42
CA GLU A 602 13.74 -0.69 1.42
C GLU A 602 15.11 -1.00 0.78
N ASP A 603 15.37 -2.24 0.36
CA ASP A 603 16.69 -2.74 -0.04
C ASP A 603 16.83 -2.93 -1.55
N MET A 604 16.25 -2.03 -2.36
CA MET A 604 16.26 -2.14 -3.83
C MET A 604 17.67 -2.27 -4.43
N LEU A 605 18.65 -1.54 -3.91
CA LEU A 605 20.05 -1.62 -4.39
C LEU A 605 20.65 -3.01 -4.16
N LEU A 606 20.43 -3.59 -2.97
CA LEU A 606 20.87 -4.94 -2.66
C LEU A 606 20.14 -5.97 -3.52
N LEU A 607 18.82 -5.83 -3.68
CA LEU A 607 18.02 -6.73 -4.52
C LEU A 607 18.57 -6.83 -5.96
N PHE A 608 18.68 -5.68 -6.64
CA PHE A 608 19.05 -5.70 -8.07
C PHE A 608 20.52 -6.04 -8.29
N SER A 609 21.40 -5.76 -7.33
CA SER A 609 22.80 -6.21 -7.37
C SER A 609 22.92 -7.73 -7.18
N LEU A 610 22.22 -8.31 -6.19
CA LEU A 610 22.15 -9.76 -5.99
C LEU A 610 21.51 -10.47 -7.19
N TRP A 611 20.47 -9.88 -7.79
CA TRP A 611 19.86 -10.44 -9.00
C TRP A 611 20.85 -10.47 -10.16
N GLY A 612 21.50 -9.34 -10.47
CA GLY A 612 22.53 -9.30 -11.52
C GLY A 612 23.65 -10.31 -11.29
N LEU A 613 24.10 -10.45 -10.04
CA LEU A 613 25.16 -11.40 -9.68
C LEU A 613 24.69 -12.86 -9.83
N ALA A 614 23.48 -13.18 -9.40
CA ALA A 614 22.89 -14.52 -9.55
C ALA A 614 22.83 -14.94 -11.03
N GLU A 615 22.47 -14.02 -11.94
CA GLU A 615 22.44 -14.28 -13.37
C GLU A 615 23.84 -14.51 -13.95
N LEU A 616 24.86 -13.78 -13.49
CA LEU A 616 26.24 -14.01 -13.90
C LEU A 616 26.74 -15.38 -13.42
N ILE A 617 26.51 -15.74 -12.16
CA ILE A 617 26.92 -17.03 -11.57
C ILE A 617 26.21 -18.21 -12.26
N HIS A 618 24.90 -18.08 -12.51
CA HIS A 618 24.12 -19.11 -13.21
C HIS A 618 24.72 -19.45 -14.58
N HIS A 619 25.28 -18.46 -15.27
CA HIS A 619 25.75 -18.58 -16.64
C HIS A 619 27.26 -18.73 -16.79
N SER A 620 28.06 -18.48 -15.76
CA SER A 620 29.50 -18.81 -15.75
C SER A 620 29.76 -20.32 -15.68
N GLY A 621 28.73 -21.11 -15.32
CA GLY A 621 28.80 -22.57 -15.21
C GLY A 621 29.64 -23.03 -14.02
N SER A 622 29.38 -24.24 -13.51
CA SER A 622 30.21 -24.88 -12.48
C SER A 622 31.59 -25.34 -13.00
N SER A 623 32.03 -24.82 -14.15
CA SER A 623 33.23 -25.23 -14.87
C SER A 623 34.43 -24.33 -14.63
N LYS A 624 34.24 -23.18 -13.98
CA LYS A 624 35.32 -22.46 -13.32
C LYS A 624 35.44 -23.02 -11.91
N THR A 625 36.64 -23.47 -11.52
CA THR A 625 36.95 -23.72 -10.11
C THR A 625 36.53 -22.49 -9.31
N GLN A 626 35.87 -22.65 -8.16
CA GLN A 626 35.38 -21.54 -7.34
C GLN A 626 36.50 -20.54 -6.97
N GLU A 627 37.74 -21.00 -7.02
CA GLU A 627 38.98 -20.21 -6.95
C GLU A 627 39.12 -19.14 -8.05
N ASP A 628 38.60 -19.36 -9.28
CA ASP A 628 38.63 -18.39 -10.38
C ASP A 628 37.66 -17.22 -10.17
N LEU A 629 36.63 -17.38 -9.34
CA LEU A 629 35.63 -16.33 -9.08
C LEU A 629 36.18 -15.20 -8.19
N PHE A 630 37.16 -15.55 -7.35
CA PHE A 630 37.82 -14.66 -6.40
C PHE A 630 39.31 -14.42 -6.70
N GLY A 631 39.87 -15.10 -7.71
CA GLY A 631 41.31 -15.16 -8.00
C GLY A 631 42.02 -13.84 -8.33
N SER A 632 41.31 -12.71 -8.40
CA SER A 632 41.88 -11.36 -8.59
C SER A 632 41.80 -10.46 -7.35
N GLN A 633 41.12 -10.87 -6.28
CA GLN A 633 40.93 -10.06 -5.07
C GLN A 633 41.60 -10.73 -3.87
N THR A 634 42.81 -10.28 -3.53
CA THR A 634 43.64 -10.81 -2.44
C THR A 634 43.02 -10.70 -1.04
N ASP A 635 41.99 -9.84 -0.87
CA ASP A 635 41.44 -9.49 0.45
C ASP A 635 40.03 -10.04 0.73
N TYR A 636 39.43 -10.84 -0.16
CA TYR A 636 38.07 -11.35 0.07
C TYR A 636 37.91 -12.83 -0.28
N SER A 637 37.65 -13.61 0.77
CA SER A 637 37.47 -15.06 0.66
C SER A 637 36.02 -15.44 0.33
N GLU A 638 35.86 -16.60 -0.31
CA GLU A 638 34.57 -17.24 -0.50
C GLU A 638 33.81 -17.42 0.83
N ALA A 639 34.51 -17.79 1.90
CA ALA A 639 33.93 -17.97 3.23
C ALA A 639 33.29 -16.68 3.77
N GLN A 640 33.95 -15.53 3.56
CA GLN A 640 33.41 -14.23 3.96
C GLN A 640 32.13 -13.90 3.17
N PHE A 641 32.14 -14.11 1.85
CA PHE A 641 30.95 -13.89 1.02
C PHE A 641 29.77 -14.75 1.43
N VAL A 642 30.01 -16.05 1.66
CA VAL A 642 28.98 -17.00 2.09
C VAL A 642 28.40 -16.57 3.43
N SER A 643 29.23 -16.12 4.37
CA SER A 643 28.78 -15.59 5.67
C SER A 643 27.88 -14.36 5.51
N GLU A 644 28.27 -13.39 4.67
CA GLU A 644 27.47 -12.19 4.39
C GLU A 644 26.12 -12.54 3.75
N LEU A 645 26.08 -13.49 2.80
CA LEU A 645 24.82 -13.95 2.20
C LEU A 645 23.91 -14.70 3.20
N GLN A 646 24.49 -15.51 4.08
CA GLN A 646 23.75 -16.18 5.16
C GLN A 646 23.16 -15.17 6.13
N GLU A 647 23.88 -14.07 6.40
CA GLU A 647 23.38 -12.96 7.21
C GLU A 647 22.18 -12.30 6.54
N ILE A 648 22.26 -11.95 5.25
CA ILE A 648 21.13 -11.41 4.49
C ILE A 648 19.91 -12.35 4.59
N CYS A 649 20.11 -13.66 4.38
CA CYS A 649 19.04 -14.66 4.50
C CYS A 649 18.42 -14.75 5.90
N SER A 650 19.12 -14.31 6.95
CA SER A 650 18.71 -14.40 8.36
C SER A 650 18.14 -13.08 8.90
N ASN A 651 18.69 -11.94 8.46
CA ASN A 651 18.52 -10.61 9.07
C ASN A 651 17.79 -9.60 8.18
N ALA A 652 17.65 -9.82 6.87
CA ALA A 652 16.93 -8.87 6.03
C ALA A 652 15.41 -9.00 6.23
N ASP A 653 14.73 -7.87 6.43
CA ASP A 653 13.27 -7.81 6.56
C ASP A 653 12.57 -8.03 5.19
N THR A 654 13.31 -7.81 4.10
CA THR A 654 12.79 -7.81 2.73
C THR A 654 12.88 -9.18 2.03
N PRO A 655 11.79 -9.69 1.44
CA PRO A 655 11.78 -11.01 0.77
C PRO A 655 12.70 -11.16 -0.43
N GLY A 656 12.79 -10.16 -1.30
CA GLY A 656 13.53 -10.22 -2.56
C GLY A 656 15.02 -10.50 -2.37
N PRO A 657 15.75 -9.65 -1.61
CA PRO A 657 17.17 -9.88 -1.34
C PRO A 657 17.44 -11.25 -0.73
N ARG A 658 16.58 -11.72 0.19
CA ARG A 658 16.70 -13.06 0.79
C ARG A 658 16.62 -14.17 -0.23
N TRP A 659 15.66 -14.09 -1.15
CA TRP A 659 15.51 -15.10 -2.19
C TRP A 659 16.68 -15.12 -3.17
N TYR A 660 17.23 -13.97 -3.55
CA TYR A 660 18.40 -13.93 -4.42
C TYR A 660 19.70 -14.33 -3.70
N ALA A 661 19.86 -13.97 -2.43
CA ALA A 661 20.95 -14.47 -1.60
C ALA A 661 20.88 -16.00 -1.46
N ALA A 662 19.70 -16.57 -1.18
CA ALA A 662 19.50 -18.02 -1.13
C ALA A 662 19.73 -18.68 -2.50
N ASN A 663 19.37 -18.02 -3.60
CA ASN A 663 19.66 -18.51 -4.94
C ASN A 663 21.17 -18.57 -5.22
N ILE A 664 21.93 -17.55 -4.82
CA ILE A 664 23.39 -17.56 -4.94
C ILE A 664 24.00 -18.64 -4.04
N LEU A 665 23.57 -18.75 -2.78
CA LEU A 665 24.00 -19.79 -1.83
C LEU A 665 23.76 -21.21 -2.34
N SER A 666 22.76 -21.43 -3.18
CA SER A 666 22.50 -22.75 -3.80
C SER A 666 23.62 -23.22 -4.76
N TYR A 667 24.48 -22.32 -5.23
CA TYR A 667 25.71 -22.66 -5.95
C TYR A 667 26.85 -23.07 -5.02
N PHE A 668 26.75 -22.73 -3.72
CA PHE A 668 27.68 -23.09 -2.66
C PHE A 668 27.18 -24.27 -1.79
N GLY A 669 26.14 -24.98 -2.24
CA GLY A 669 25.60 -26.14 -1.52
C GLY A 669 24.78 -25.80 -0.27
N LEU A 670 24.36 -24.54 -0.10
CA LEU A 670 23.54 -24.08 1.01
C LEU A 670 22.13 -23.75 0.51
N TYR A 671 21.11 -24.33 1.16
CA TYR A 671 19.72 -24.22 0.73
C TYR A 671 18.81 -23.85 1.91
N GLY A 672 18.02 -22.79 1.78
CA GLY A 672 17.02 -22.39 2.77
C GLY A 672 17.28 -21.04 3.43
N PHE A 673 16.48 -20.78 4.46
CA PHE A 673 16.42 -19.51 5.16
C PHE A 673 16.65 -19.76 6.65
N PRO A 674 17.86 -19.48 7.17
CA PRO A 674 18.14 -19.63 8.59
C PRO A 674 17.26 -18.68 9.40
N SER A 675 16.83 -19.13 10.60
CA SER A 675 16.06 -18.30 11.52
C SER A 675 16.49 -18.53 12.97
N LYS A 676 16.28 -17.54 13.85
CA LYS A 676 16.57 -17.68 15.29
C LYS A 676 15.78 -18.84 15.90
N LEU A 677 14.49 -18.96 15.56
CA LEU A 677 13.64 -20.05 16.03
C LEU A 677 14.09 -21.40 15.47
N GLY A 678 14.39 -21.49 14.18
CA GLY A 678 14.95 -22.71 13.56
C GLY A 678 16.27 -23.15 14.18
N LYS A 679 17.17 -22.21 14.54
CA LYS A 679 18.41 -22.54 15.27
C LYS A 679 18.15 -23.09 16.68
N ARG A 680 17.12 -22.60 17.39
CA ARG A 680 16.73 -23.11 18.72
C ARG A 680 16.12 -24.51 18.61
N ILE A 681 15.18 -24.69 17.69
CA ILE A 681 14.48 -25.96 17.46
C ILE A 681 15.42 -27.01 16.85
N GLY A 682 16.35 -26.60 15.99
CA GLY A 682 17.32 -27.48 15.33
C GLY A 682 18.20 -28.27 16.29
N LYS A 683 18.47 -27.75 17.50
CA LYS A 683 19.20 -28.50 18.55
C LYS A 683 18.46 -29.78 18.97
N ALA A 684 17.13 -29.76 18.92
CA ALA A 684 16.30 -30.92 19.23
C ALA A 684 16.39 -32.03 18.18
N LEU A 685 16.92 -31.77 16.97
CA LEU A 685 17.14 -32.84 15.98
C LEU A 685 18.28 -33.78 16.39
N SER A 686 19.28 -33.27 17.13
CA SER A 686 20.42 -34.05 17.63
C SER A 686 20.20 -34.62 19.04
N GLU A 687 19.19 -34.13 19.76
CA GLU A 687 18.88 -34.55 21.12
C GLU A 687 17.69 -35.52 21.09
N ASN A 688 17.88 -36.77 21.53
CA ASN A 688 16.78 -37.76 21.65
C ASN A 688 15.78 -37.44 22.78
N GLY A 689 15.81 -36.21 23.32
CA GLY A 689 14.94 -35.78 24.40
C GLY A 689 13.55 -35.46 23.87
N TYR A 690 12.53 -36.11 24.43
CA TYR A 690 11.11 -35.84 24.13
C TYR A 690 10.64 -36.17 22.70
N THR A 691 11.37 -37.01 21.96
CA THR A 691 10.90 -37.56 20.69
C THR A 691 9.72 -38.52 20.92
N ASP A 692 8.62 -38.29 20.21
CA ASP A 692 7.36 -39.05 20.31
C ASP A 692 7.08 -39.91 19.07
N LEU A 693 7.95 -39.84 18.06
CA LEU A 693 7.80 -40.57 16.79
C LEU A 693 9.15 -41.14 16.30
N GLU A 694 9.10 -42.30 15.68
CA GLU A 694 10.28 -42.97 15.11
C GLU A 694 10.03 -43.33 13.64
N LEU A 695 10.88 -42.82 12.76
CA LEU A 695 10.84 -43.08 11.32
C LEU A 695 11.70 -44.32 11.02
N ILE A 696 11.06 -45.43 10.70
CA ILE A 696 11.73 -46.71 10.45
C ILE A 696 11.96 -46.89 8.95
N LEU A 697 13.23 -47.05 8.57
CA LEU A 697 13.66 -47.34 7.20
C LEU A 697 13.56 -48.84 6.90
N THR A 698 13.54 -49.19 5.62
CA THR A 698 13.57 -50.60 5.19
C THR A 698 14.89 -51.32 5.53
N SER A 699 15.96 -50.56 5.81
CA SER A 699 17.22 -51.07 6.36
C SER A 699 17.15 -51.46 7.84
N GLN A 700 15.97 -51.33 8.48
CA GLN A 700 15.76 -51.41 9.93
C GLN A 700 16.48 -50.34 10.76
N GLU A 701 17.10 -49.36 10.11
CA GLU A 701 17.57 -48.17 10.80
C GLU A 701 16.40 -47.24 11.12
N SER A 702 16.48 -46.57 12.26
CA SER A 702 15.44 -45.64 12.70
C SER A 702 15.97 -44.24 12.97
N VAL A 703 15.09 -43.25 12.86
CA VAL A 703 15.37 -41.85 13.19
C VAL A 703 14.26 -41.34 14.11
N SER A 704 14.61 -41.02 15.35
CA SER A 704 13.69 -40.41 16.33
C SER A 704 13.43 -38.95 15.98
N VAL A 705 12.16 -38.56 15.98
CA VAL A 705 11.71 -37.21 15.58
C VAL A 705 10.52 -36.76 16.43
N HIS A 706 10.23 -35.46 16.36
CA HIS A 706 9.10 -34.81 17.01
C HIS A 706 7.91 -34.73 16.04
N GLY A 707 6.84 -35.46 16.34
CA GLY A 707 5.62 -35.52 15.55
C GLY A 707 4.97 -34.16 15.34
N VAL A 708 4.99 -33.29 16.36
CA VAL A 708 4.47 -31.91 16.27
C VAL A 708 5.18 -31.06 15.21
N ILE A 709 6.50 -31.19 15.09
CA ILE A 709 7.29 -30.45 14.11
C ILE A 709 6.97 -30.96 12.71
N LEU A 710 6.95 -32.29 12.51
CA LEU A 710 6.59 -32.88 11.23
C LEU A 710 5.17 -32.51 10.80
N MET A 711 4.20 -32.52 11.71
CA MET A 711 2.81 -32.18 11.41
C MET A 711 2.65 -30.76 10.85
N VAL A 712 3.40 -29.80 11.39
CA VAL A 712 3.34 -28.41 10.92
C VAL A 712 4.19 -28.20 9.67
N ARG A 713 5.38 -28.79 9.60
CA ARG A 713 6.43 -28.41 8.64
C ARG A 713 6.59 -29.39 7.48
N CYS A 714 6.22 -30.66 7.66
CA CYS A 714 6.36 -31.71 6.66
C CYS A 714 5.32 -32.83 6.89
N PRO A 715 4.01 -32.53 6.80
CA PRO A 715 2.96 -33.48 7.15
C PRO A 715 2.96 -34.74 6.27
N SER A 716 3.54 -34.68 5.06
CA SER A 716 3.67 -35.82 4.15
C SER A 716 4.53 -36.98 4.69
N LEU A 717 5.37 -36.73 5.71
CA LEU A 717 6.13 -37.79 6.39
C LEU A 717 5.30 -38.53 7.45
N LEU A 718 4.09 -38.06 7.75
CA LEU A 718 3.17 -38.69 8.68
C LEU A 718 2.10 -39.48 7.92
N PRO A 719 1.63 -40.62 8.46
CA PRO A 719 0.50 -41.32 7.89
C PRO A 719 -0.75 -40.41 7.88
N PRO A 720 -1.63 -40.50 6.86
CA PRO A 720 -2.84 -39.71 6.82
C PRO A 720 -3.68 -39.98 8.06
N LEU A 721 -4.01 -38.92 8.83
CA LEU A 721 -4.85 -39.03 10.02
C LEU A 721 -6.16 -39.71 9.64
N LYS A 722 -6.36 -40.96 10.06
CA LYS A 722 -7.68 -41.58 10.06
C LYS A 722 -8.56 -40.68 10.93
N LYS A 723 -9.67 -40.16 10.38
CA LYS A 723 -10.72 -39.49 11.15
C LYS A 723 -11.13 -40.42 12.29
N LYS A 724 -10.62 -40.21 13.51
CA LYS A 724 -11.20 -40.85 14.70
C LYS A 724 -12.63 -40.34 14.79
N PRO A 725 -13.63 -41.21 15.02
CA PRO A 725 -15.00 -40.77 15.18
C PRO A 725 -15.07 -39.80 16.37
N SER A 726 -15.59 -38.62 16.09
CA SER A 726 -15.92 -37.60 17.09
C SER A 726 -16.93 -38.19 18.08
N GLY A 727 -16.50 -38.54 19.29
CA GLY A 727 -17.42 -38.99 20.33
C GLY A 727 -16.86 -39.86 21.45
N ALA A 728 -15.62 -39.65 21.91
CA ALA A 728 -15.16 -40.24 23.16
C ALA A 728 -14.51 -39.16 24.04
N SER A 729 -15.27 -38.68 25.01
CA SER A 729 -14.77 -37.91 26.14
C SER A 729 -13.80 -38.80 26.93
N PHE A 730 -12.50 -38.50 26.91
CA PHE A 730 -11.57 -39.04 27.89
C PHE A 730 -11.79 -38.29 29.21
N VAL A 731 -12.72 -38.82 30.01
CA VAL A 731 -12.85 -38.50 31.42
C VAL A 731 -11.57 -38.97 32.12
N SER A 732 -11.05 -38.09 32.96
CA SER A 732 -9.97 -38.28 33.93
C SER A 732 -9.78 -39.72 34.40
N GLN A 733 -8.67 -40.36 34.00
CA GLN A 733 -8.08 -41.46 34.73
C GLN A 733 -6.54 -41.35 34.66
N ASP A 734 -5.98 -41.09 35.84
CA ASP A 734 -4.66 -41.42 36.37
C ASP A 734 -3.39 -41.02 35.60
N THR A 735 -2.71 -40.04 36.20
CA THR A 735 -1.45 -39.39 35.83
C THR A 735 -0.17 -40.23 35.98
N GLU A 736 -0.25 -41.55 36.18
CA GLU A 736 0.96 -42.35 36.48
C GLU A 736 1.33 -43.45 35.45
N THR A 737 0.60 -43.59 34.34
CA THR A 737 0.84 -44.68 33.36
C THR A 737 1.30 -44.26 31.97
N CYS A 738 1.66 -42.99 31.73
CA CYS A 738 2.12 -42.54 30.41
C CYS A 738 3.63 -42.79 30.20
N LYS A 739 4.07 -44.05 30.33
CA LYS A 739 5.38 -44.46 29.81
C LYS A 739 5.28 -44.66 28.30
N ASN A 740 5.90 -43.74 27.56
CA ASN A 740 6.60 -43.94 26.28
C ASN A 740 5.97 -44.90 25.24
N PHE A 741 4.88 -44.51 24.60
CA PHE A 741 4.55 -45.07 23.27
C PHE A 741 5.13 -44.16 22.21
N ILE A 742 6.36 -44.46 21.77
CA ILE A 742 6.92 -43.87 20.56
C ILE A 742 6.09 -44.40 19.37
N THR A 743 5.53 -43.51 18.57
CA THR A 743 4.75 -43.92 17.40
C THR A 743 5.70 -44.28 16.26
N GLU A 744 5.64 -45.51 15.77
CA GLU A 744 6.48 -45.96 14.65
C GLU A 744 5.81 -45.64 13.30
N VAL A 745 6.59 -45.06 12.38
CA VAL A 745 6.16 -44.81 11.00
C VAL A 745 7.15 -45.49 10.06
N HIS A 746 6.71 -46.53 9.37
CA HIS A 746 7.51 -47.23 8.37
C HIS A 746 7.53 -46.44 7.06
N LEU A 747 8.73 -46.07 6.62
CA LEU A 747 8.97 -45.34 5.39
C LEU A 747 9.15 -46.29 4.20
N SER A 748 8.89 -45.76 2.99
CA SER A 748 9.05 -46.50 1.74
C SER A 748 10.50 -46.97 1.50
N ALA A 749 10.65 -48.08 0.77
CA ALA A 749 11.95 -48.62 0.34
C ALA A 749 12.81 -47.62 -0.47
N HIS A 750 12.20 -46.57 -1.02
CA HIS A 750 12.89 -45.54 -1.79
C HIS A 750 13.49 -44.41 -0.93
N VAL A 751 13.30 -44.45 0.40
CA VAL A 751 13.84 -43.46 1.33
C VAL A 751 15.22 -43.91 1.81
N ASP A 752 16.26 -43.13 1.48
CA ASP A 752 17.59 -43.32 2.04
C ASP A 752 17.84 -42.47 3.29
N LYS A 753 18.58 -43.02 4.26
CA LYS A 753 18.86 -42.37 5.56
C LYS A 753 19.54 -41.01 5.39
N THR A 754 20.55 -40.91 4.53
CA THR A 754 21.31 -39.66 4.32
C THR A 754 20.41 -38.56 3.75
N GLY A 755 19.61 -38.87 2.73
CA GLY A 755 18.61 -37.94 2.19
C GLY A 755 17.56 -37.54 3.23
N LEU A 756 17.06 -38.49 4.03
CA LEU A 756 16.09 -38.23 5.08
C LEU A 756 16.63 -37.27 6.15
N LEU A 757 17.84 -37.50 6.66
CA LEU A 757 18.47 -36.62 7.67
C LEU A 757 18.61 -35.19 7.16
N LYS A 758 18.98 -35.01 5.88
CA LYS A 758 19.09 -33.68 5.27
C LYS A 758 17.74 -32.99 5.07
N VAL A 759 16.68 -33.73 4.75
CA VAL A 759 15.33 -33.18 4.72
C VAL A 759 14.88 -32.78 6.11
N LEU A 760 15.16 -33.59 7.13
CA LEU A 760 14.86 -33.26 8.53
C LEU A 760 15.65 -32.03 8.99
N GLU A 761 16.92 -31.89 8.58
CA GLU A 761 17.72 -30.69 8.81
C GLU A 761 16.96 -29.44 8.33
N PHE A 762 16.45 -29.45 7.09
CA PHE A 762 15.65 -28.35 6.56
C PHE A 762 14.34 -28.12 7.32
N VAL A 763 13.65 -29.20 7.71
CA VAL A 763 12.38 -29.14 8.45
C VAL A 763 12.55 -28.48 9.81
N TYR A 764 13.64 -28.80 10.52
CA TYR A 764 13.95 -28.31 11.87
C TYR A 764 14.66 -26.97 11.90
N LEU A 765 15.60 -26.74 10.99
CA LEU A 765 16.45 -25.53 10.98
C LEU A 765 15.94 -24.45 10.02
N GLY A 766 15.14 -24.83 9.03
CA GLY A 766 14.72 -23.96 7.91
C GLY A 766 15.75 -23.85 6.78
N TYR A 767 16.90 -24.50 6.91
CA TYR A 767 17.97 -24.57 5.92
C TYR A 767 18.76 -25.87 6.04
N LEU A 768 19.53 -26.23 5.01
CA LEU A 768 20.40 -27.39 4.99
C LEU A 768 21.68 -27.12 4.17
N GLN A 769 22.76 -27.84 4.47
CA GLN A 769 23.95 -27.91 3.62
C GLN A 769 24.05 -29.28 2.92
N ALA A 770 24.20 -29.29 1.60
CA ALA A 770 24.33 -30.51 0.81
C ALA A 770 25.22 -30.33 -0.43
N GLY A 771 26.08 -31.32 -0.68
CA GLY A 771 26.90 -31.41 -1.89
C GLY A 771 26.11 -31.84 -3.13
N GLU A 772 26.75 -31.75 -4.30
CA GLU A 772 26.16 -32.14 -5.60
C GLU A 772 25.77 -33.62 -5.67
N ASP A 773 26.42 -34.48 -4.88
CA ASP A 773 26.16 -35.92 -4.78
C ASP A 773 24.74 -36.24 -4.24
N LEU A 774 24.23 -35.43 -3.31
CA LEU A 774 22.92 -35.61 -2.71
C LEU A 774 21.78 -34.92 -3.48
N MET A 775 22.08 -34.10 -4.49
CA MET A 775 21.11 -33.21 -5.14
C MET A 775 19.94 -33.94 -5.81
N LYS A 776 20.21 -35.04 -6.52
CA LYS A 776 19.14 -35.81 -7.19
C LYS A 776 18.16 -36.39 -6.18
N LYS A 777 18.66 -36.91 -5.07
CA LYS A 777 17.86 -37.49 -3.99
C LYS A 777 17.02 -36.42 -3.28
N LEU A 778 17.64 -35.29 -2.92
CA LEU A 778 16.95 -34.18 -2.26
C LEU A 778 15.82 -33.59 -3.12
N LYS A 779 15.99 -33.52 -4.45
CA LYS A 779 14.92 -33.09 -5.37
C LYS A 779 13.72 -34.02 -5.34
N ILE A 780 13.95 -35.33 -5.27
CA ILE A 780 12.89 -36.33 -5.18
C ILE A 780 12.17 -36.17 -3.84
N PHE A 781 12.90 -36.08 -2.74
CA PHE A 781 12.31 -35.86 -1.41
C PHE A 781 11.49 -34.58 -1.33
N ALA A 782 12.06 -33.44 -1.75
CA ALA A 782 11.37 -32.16 -1.69
C ALA A 782 10.06 -32.19 -2.49
N ARG A 783 10.02 -32.89 -3.63
CA ARG A 783 8.80 -33.08 -4.42
C ARG A 783 7.74 -33.90 -3.68
N HIS A 784 8.12 -35.05 -3.12
CA HIS A 784 7.18 -35.93 -2.41
C HIS A 784 6.69 -35.32 -1.08
N CYS A 785 7.54 -34.56 -0.41
CA CYS A 785 7.23 -33.85 0.84
C CYS A 785 6.50 -32.52 0.61
N ASN A 786 6.21 -32.15 -0.64
CA ASN A 786 5.63 -30.87 -1.03
C ASN A 786 6.40 -29.64 -0.52
N LEU A 787 7.73 -29.75 -0.39
CA LEU A 787 8.63 -28.67 0.03
C LEU A 787 9.02 -27.83 -1.20
N GLN A 788 8.07 -27.05 -1.73
CA GLN A 788 8.24 -26.32 -3.00
C GLN A 788 9.40 -25.32 -2.98
N SER A 789 9.60 -24.61 -1.87
CA SER A 789 10.71 -23.64 -1.73
C SER A 789 12.07 -24.34 -1.82
N LEU A 790 12.24 -25.45 -1.09
CA LEU A 790 13.44 -26.28 -1.17
C LEU A 790 13.65 -26.83 -2.59
N LEU A 791 12.60 -27.36 -3.22
CA LEU A 791 12.68 -27.88 -4.58
C LEU A 791 13.13 -26.81 -5.59
N GLN A 792 12.66 -25.57 -5.43
CA GLN A 792 13.03 -24.44 -6.27
C GLN A 792 14.53 -24.13 -6.15
N MET A 793 15.05 -24.04 -4.92
CA MET A 793 16.47 -23.77 -4.66
C MET A 793 17.36 -24.92 -5.15
N LEU A 794 16.97 -26.18 -4.90
CA LEU A 794 17.70 -27.35 -5.39
C LEU A 794 17.76 -27.41 -6.92
N CYS A 795 16.70 -26.94 -7.59
CA CYS A 795 16.68 -26.85 -9.05
C CYS A 795 17.40 -25.60 -9.58
N ARG A 796 17.98 -24.76 -8.71
CA ARG A 796 18.60 -23.46 -9.03
C ARG A 796 17.69 -22.60 -9.91
N ARG A 797 16.37 -22.72 -9.70
CA ARG A 797 15.38 -21.95 -10.45
C ARG A 797 15.39 -20.52 -9.92
N ARG A 798 15.24 -19.56 -10.84
CA ARG A 798 15.09 -18.15 -10.49
C ARG A 798 13.95 -17.97 -9.48
N PRO A 799 14.11 -17.10 -8.46
CA PRO A 799 12.99 -16.65 -7.66
C PRO A 799 11.88 -16.07 -8.52
N LYS A 800 10.63 -16.43 -8.25
CA LYS A 800 9.48 -15.73 -8.87
C LYS A 800 9.22 -14.47 -8.06
N TRP A 801 9.03 -13.35 -8.75
CA TRP A 801 8.70 -12.08 -8.12
C TRP A 801 7.46 -12.20 -7.20
N GLY A 802 7.55 -11.63 -6.00
CA GLY A 802 6.45 -11.68 -5.01
C GLY A 802 6.26 -13.02 -4.30
N THR A 803 7.20 -13.97 -4.39
CA THR A 803 7.08 -15.29 -3.72
C THR A 803 7.39 -15.20 -2.23
N PRO A 804 6.42 -15.26 -1.30
CA PRO A 804 6.69 -15.02 0.12
C PRO A 804 7.81 -15.92 0.68
N ILE A 805 8.55 -15.41 1.66
CA ILE A 805 9.57 -16.20 2.35
C ILE A 805 8.85 -17.33 3.10
N PRO A 806 9.34 -18.59 3.03
CA PRO A 806 8.82 -19.67 3.85
C PRO A 806 8.96 -19.30 5.34
N SER A 807 7.85 -19.01 6.01
CA SER A 807 7.89 -18.67 7.44
C SER A 807 8.31 -19.90 8.24
N PHE A 808 9.16 -19.72 9.25
CA PHE A 808 9.38 -20.73 10.29
C PHE A 808 8.37 -20.46 11.42
N ASP A 809 7.13 -20.92 11.22
CA ASP A 809 6.05 -20.74 12.18
C ASP A 809 5.54 -22.08 12.73
N LEU A 810 5.47 -22.17 14.06
CA LEU A 810 4.93 -23.31 14.81
C LEU A 810 3.64 -22.94 15.55
N SER A 811 3.10 -21.74 15.37
CA SER A 811 1.88 -21.25 16.03
C SER A 811 0.67 -22.15 15.76
N ALA A 812 0.60 -22.75 14.57
CA ALA A 812 -0.43 -23.71 14.19
C ALA A 812 -0.46 -24.94 15.13
N ALA A 813 0.66 -25.30 15.74
CA ALA A 813 0.70 -26.36 16.73
C ALA A 813 -0.02 -25.96 18.03
N LEU A 814 0.01 -24.67 18.40
CA LEU A 814 -0.53 -24.19 19.67
C LEU A 814 -2.08 -24.19 19.69
N GLY A 815 -2.74 -24.12 18.53
CA GLY A 815 -4.21 -24.09 18.44
C GLY A 815 -4.86 -22.78 18.95
N PRO A 816 -6.19 -22.60 18.84
CA PRO A 816 -6.88 -21.32 19.07
C PRO A 816 -6.76 -20.75 20.50
N ALA A 817 -6.46 -21.61 21.48
CA ALA A 817 -6.30 -21.26 22.89
C ALA A 817 -4.87 -21.48 23.42
N GLY A 818 -3.89 -21.79 22.56
CA GLY A 818 -2.52 -22.13 22.98
C GLY A 818 -2.33 -23.55 23.54
N HIS A 819 -3.36 -24.40 23.49
CA HIS A 819 -3.39 -25.71 24.17
C HIS A 819 -3.79 -26.89 23.26
N ARG A 820 -3.17 -27.09 22.09
CA ARG A 820 -3.36 -28.36 21.32
C ARG A 820 -2.27 -29.42 21.49
N PHE A 821 -1.18 -29.12 22.19
CA PHE A 821 -0.20 -30.13 22.65
C PHE A 821 -0.02 -30.03 24.17
N SER A 822 -1.12 -30.20 24.91
CA SER A 822 -1.09 -30.44 26.36
C SER A 822 -0.91 -31.94 26.64
N TYR A 823 0.20 -32.51 26.17
CA TYR A 823 0.81 -33.66 26.85
C TYR A 823 2.02 -33.11 27.58
N GLY A 824 1.91 -33.07 28.91
CA GLY A 824 2.86 -32.41 29.80
C GLY A 824 4.22 -33.05 29.72
N PHE A 825 5.14 -32.42 29.00
CA PHE A 825 6.60 -32.41 29.20
C PHE A 825 7.28 -31.52 28.13
N PHE A 826 6.65 -31.32 26.95
CA PHE A 826 7.16 -30.49 25.85
C PHE A 826 7.08 -28.97 26.08
N LEU A 827 6.23 -28.54 27.03
CA LEU A 827 6.06 -27.12 27.36
C LEU A 827 7.32 -26.51 27.96
N HIS A 828 8.17 -27.25 28.68
CA HIS A 828 9.34 -26.64 29.34
C HIS A 828 10.42 -26.17 28.33
N SER A 829 10.49 -26.79 27.15
CA SER A 829 11.39 -26.41 26.05
C SER A 829 10.79 -25.28 25.19
N LEU A 830 9.48 -25.33 24.92
CA LEU A 830 8.76 -24.28 24.17
C LEU A 830 8.59 -22.99 24.99
N TYR A 831 8.35 -23.05 26.30
CA TYR A 831 8.25 -21.87 27.18
C TYR A 831 9.59 -21.17 27.46
N ARG A 832 10.72 -21.86 27.27
CA ARG A 832 12.06 -21.22 27.30
C ARG A 832 12.48 -20.67 25.93
N ALA A 833 11.79 -21.06 24.86
CA ALA A 833 12.12 -20.68 23.48
C ALA A 833 11.25 -19.53 22.94
N PHE A 834 10.04 -19.32 23.47
CA PHE A 834 9.35 -18.04 23.49
C PHE A 834 9.89 -17.18 24.63
#